data_AF-A0A9W7DAB6-F1
#
_entry.id   AF-A0A9W7DAB6-F1
#
_cell.length_a   1.000
_cell.length_b   1.000
_cell.length_c   1.000
_cell.angle_alpha   90.00
_cell.angle_beta   90.00
_cell.angle_gamma   90.00
#
_symmetry.space_group_name_H-M   'P 1'
#
loop_
_entity.id
_entity.type
_entity.pdbx_description
1 polymer ?
#
loop_
_entity_poly.entity_id
_entity_poly.type
_entity_poly.pdbx_seq_one_letter_code
_entity_poly.pdbx_strand_id
1 'polypeptide(L)'
;MLLRVNPEHAPWSTLFAVCRLVLFLVVFDFAEYSWRTNSHGVPPDTSVKVSRGKSIATVKDGQNSYNSGIITYDCPSALNGSQGYASLKDAYIVMPYTVSMKNTGANATGVANRYALGMKCNIASIVDEVKVYLNGKSIITPSECKQMWSNVLAIVELTTAEVEKHGADMHLFQMTGSQKNTTLEHSKPNTGFVRRVLNNPPEVASATTNSHGWPTLNKTTSQAIAQMRGTGAFKAGADGNVGSTIGEWFYMLKIHLVDLHPIFNEIDLVGNPQLKLELKVQTCYSDIAVVGSAAGTARAMSLTSTTLVAGSICPVMVGSANFVSATQADPMYSVIGTNTSGSTIRVAWGAIHNAITTIATAGSYYPFTQSRLLLPLYDIANPTALVSKPMKTIKYLGCYSQMIEDQAGIGMITSNKTFSVQVASSHKNVKYVWVIPFANTKSGNYATAITTPQYASPFDSAPWTCQPGSSIRDFQVQVGNKNVFQDVHSYDWMTFYDEFSKIGAVNGDLSREISNGRIGIDKWQTAQRILVADFSRISEVDVPQSIKHKSKTIREVYETDPGYCRWLMNQKGLVGYDSDIGKFLAQKFGNDDGSFLMTWGKYKHKTIKQIQAIDTNYLEWLSSNEFVKTKMPKLKTEVDELLKS
;
A
#
# COMPACT_ATOMS: atom_id res chain seq x y z
N MET A 1 -25.39 2.44 29.14
CA MET A 1 -24.89 3.75 29.61
C MET A 1 -24.57 4.57 28.38
N LEU A 2 -25.41 5.55 28.09
CA LEU A 2 -25.58 6.21 26.79
C LEU A 2 -24.53 7.31 26.57
N LEU A 3 -23.90 7.33 25.40
CA LEU A 3 -23.23 8.53 24.89
C LEU A 3 -24.29 9.48 24.34
N ARG A 4 -24.67 10.48 25.16
CA ARG A 4 -25.28 11.73 24.69
C ARG A 4 -24.20 12.49 23.90
N VAL A 5 -24.42 12.71 22.61
CA VAL A 5 -23.72 13.77 21.87
C VAL A 5 -24.64 14.98 21.91
N ASN A 6 -24.53 15.78 22.98
CA ASN A 6 -25.02 17.16 22.99
C ASN A 6 -23.89 18.03 22.40
N PRO A 7 -24.09 18.76 21.29
CA PRO A 7 -23.01 19.50 20.63
C PRO A 7 -22.60 20.81 21.32
N GLU A 8 -23.26 21.22 22.40
CA GLU A 8 -23.18 22.63 22.84
C GLU A 8 -22.23 22.94 24.02
N HIS A 9 -21.65 21.96 24.72
CA HIS A 9 -20.87 22.27 25.94
C HIS A 9 -19.62 21.42 26.22
N ALA A 10 -18.96 20.85 25.21
CA ALA A 10 -17.67 20.18 25.41
C ALA A 10 -16.54 20.96 24.72
N PRO A 11 -15.60 21.60 25.45
CA PRO A 11 -14.41 22.17 24.84
C PRO A 11 -13.60 21.05 24.16
N TRP A 12 -12.98 21.41 23.05
CA TRP A 12 -12.19 20.55 22.15
C TRP A 12 -11.12 19.67 22.80
N SER A 13 -10.80 19.90 24.06
CA SER A 13 -9.97 19.03 24.88
C SER A 13 -10.60 17.66 25.18
N THR A 14 -11.81 17.36 24.69
CA THR A 14 -12.48 16.06 24.89
C THR A 14 -12.59 15.22 23.62
N LEU A 15 -12.36 15.79 22.42
CA LEU A 15 -12.35 15.05 21.15
C LEU A 15 -10.99 14.41 20.83
N PHE A 16 -9.91 14.86 21.47
CA PHE A 16 -8.55 14.28 21.33
C PHE A 16 -8.35 13.03 22.22
N ALA A 17 -9.36 12.19 22.37
CA ALA A 17 -9.32 11.16 23.40
C ALA A 17 -8.42 9.96 23.04
N VAL A 18 -7.53 9.61 23.97
CA VAL A 18 -6.99 8.29 24.34
C VAL A 18 -7.05 7.26 23.20
N CYS A 19 -6.18 7.42 22.20
CA CYS A 19 -5.89 6.38 21.23
C CYS A 19 -4.42 6.03 21.34
N ARG A 20 -4.10 4.72 21.47
CA ARG A 20 -2.76 4.25 21.12
C ARG A 20 -2.61 4.40 19.61
N LEU A 21 -1.38 4.57 19.14
CA LEU A 21 -1.12 4.77 17.72
C LEU A 21 -0.56 3.49 17.11
N VAL A 22 -1.07 3.16 15.92
CA VAL A 22 -0.47 2.20 15.00
C VAL A 22 0.33 3.00 13.98
N LEU A 23 1.59 2.65 13.81
CA LEU A 23 2.50 3.33 12.90
C LEU A 23 2.87 2.38 11.77
N PHE A 24 2.71 2.86 10.54
CA PHE A 24 3.23 2.17 9.38
C PHE A 24 4.58 2.74 9.02
N LEU A 25 5.59 1.88 9.09
CA LEU A 25 6.92 2.17 8.60
C LEU A 25 6.98 1.79 7.13
N VAL A 26 7.27 2.74 6.24
CA VAL A 26 7.52 2.45 4.84
C VAL A 26 8.97 2.78 4.51
N VAL A 27 9.74 1.76 4.18
CA VAL A 27 11.18 1.84 3.87
C VAL A 27 11.34 1.76 2.35
N PHE A 28 12.06 2.72 1.79
CA PHE A 28 12.37 2.77 0.35
C PHE A 28 13.78 2.29 0.10
N ASP A 29 13.95 1.23 -0.68
CA ASP A 29 15.25 0.76 -1.15
C ASP A 29 15.31 0.72 -2.69
N PHE A 30 16.52 0.63 -3.23
CA PHE A 30 16.67 0.37 -4.67
C PHE A 30 16.47 -1.12 -4.92
N ALA A 31 15.37 -1.45 -5.61
CA ALA A 31 15.18 -2.76 -6.17
C ALA A 31 15.85 -2.78 -7.56
N GLU A 32 16.80 -3.69 -7.75
CA GLU A 32 17.43 -3.94 -9.04
C GLU A 32 16.86 -5.22 -9.63
N TYR A 33 16.25 -5.11 -10.81
CA TYR A 33 15.85 -6.27 -11.59
C TYR A 33 16.61 -6.28 -12.90
N SER A 34 17.34 -7.37 -13.15
CA SER A 34 18.04 -7.63 -14.40
C SER A 34 17.39 -8.81 -15.08
N TRP A 35 16.99 -8.62 -16.32
CA TRP A 35 16.46 -9.71 -17.13
C TRP A 35 17.01 -9.64 -18.55
N ARG A 36 17.24 -10.82 -19.10
CA ARG A 36 17.53 -10.99 -20.52
C ARG A 36 16.19 -11.05 -21.23
N THR A 37 15.93 -10.07 -22.08
CA THR A 37 14.83 -10.12 -23.03
C THR A 37 15.37 -10.53 -24.40
N ASN A 38 14.59 -11.33 -25.14
CA ASN A 38 14.69 -11.40 -26.61
C ASN A 38 13.87 -10.28 -27.28
N SER A 39 13.47 -9.27 -26.51
CA SER A 39 12.65 -8.14 -26.96
C SER A 39 13.19 -6.87 -26.33
N HIS A 40 13.57 -5.94 -27.19
CA HIS A 40 14.52 -4.92 -26.83
C HIS A 40 13.83 -3.56 -26.68
N GLY A 41 14.41 -2.66 -25.90
CA GLY A 41 13.96 -1.28 -25.83
C GLY A 41 15.11 -0.29 -25.71
N VAL A 42 14.80 1.00 -25.81
CA VAL A 42 15.63 2.15 -25.42
C VAL A 42 14.88 2.85 -24.28
N PRO A 43 15.54 3.48 -23.29
CA PRO A 43 14.86 4.43 -22.39
C PRO A 43 14.05 5.46 -23.20
N PRO A 44 13.07 6.14 -22.61
CA PRO A 44 12.21 7.09 -23.31
C PRO A 44 13.00 8.34 -23.67
N ASP A 45 13.84 8.24 -24.71
CA ASP A 45 14.41 9.39 -25.38
C ASP A 45 13.31 10.00 -26.25
N THR A 46 13.13 11.30 -26.10
CA THR A 46 12.18 12.17 -26.83
C THR A 46 12.31 12.11 -28.36
N SER A 47 13.19 11.27 -28.89
CA SER A 47 13.58 11.14 -30.29
C SER A 47 12.97 9.93 -31.03
N VAL A 48 12.15 9.08 -30.40
CA VAL A 48 11.41 8.03 -31.14
C VAL A 48 10.26 8.68 -31.91
N LYS A 49 10.49 8.97 -33.20
CA LYS A 49 9.47 9.49 -34.11
C LYS A 49 8.23 8.58 -34.13
N VAL A 50 7.15 9.19 -33.65
CA VAL A 50 5.70 8.93 -33.77
C VAL A 50 5.29 7.57 -34.33
N SER A 51 4.51 6.85 -33.53
CA SER A 51 3.87 5.60 -33.93
C SER A 51 3.03 5.77 -35.20
N ARG A 52 3.02 4.76 -36.08
CA ARG A 52 2.13 4.72 -37.25
C ARG A 52 0.65 4.56 -36.86
N GLY A 53 0.40 4.04 -35.66
CA GLY A 53 -0.92 3.86 -35.08
C GLY A 53 -0.87 3.38 -33.63
N LYS A 54 -2.02 3.46 -32.94
CA LYS A 54 -2.24 2.93 -31.59
C LYS A 54 -3.44 2.00 -31.65
N SER A 55 -3.28 0.75 -31.19
CA SER A 55 -4.37 -0.19 -30.98
C SER A 55 -4.45 -0.59 -29.51
N ILE A 56 -5.61 -1.04 -29.04
CA ILE A 56 -5.78 -1.52 -27.66
C ILE A 56 -6.11 -3.01 -27.70
N ALA A 57 -5.26 -3.83 -27.10
CA ALA A 57 -5.56 -5.24 -26.85
C ALA A 57 -6.32 -5.37 -25.53
N THR A 58 -7.38 -6.18 -25.53
CA THR A 58 -8.20 -6.44 -24.34
C THR A 58 -7.91 -7.85 -23.84
N VAL A 59 -7.25 -7.95 -22.68
CA VAL A 59 -7.01 -9.21 -21.99
C VAL A 59 -8.10 -9.39 -20.93
N LYS A 60 -8.90 -10.45 -21.09
CA LYS A 60 -9.92 -10.83 -20.11
C LYS A 60 -9.27 -11.63 -18.98
N ASP A 61 -9.92 -11.67 -17.83
CA ASP A 61 -9.48 -12.50 -16.72
C ASP A 61 -9.59 -14.01 -17.04
N GLY A 62 -8.59 -14.79 -16.61
CA GLY A 62 -8.35 -16.17 -17.06
C GLY A 62 -8.73 -17.27 -16.07
N GLN A 63 -8.92 -16.94 -14.78
CA GLN A 63 -9.27 -17.91 -13.74
C GLN A 63 -9.84 -17.18 -12.51
N ASN A 64 -11.17 -17.21 -12.35
CA ASN A 64 -11.87 -16.24 -11.51
C ASN A 64 -12.33 -16.83 -10.18
N SER A 65 -11.64 -16.51 -9.09
CA SER A 65 -12.16 -16.69 -7.72
C SER A 65 -12.51 -15.32 -7.14
N TYR A 66 -13.56 -14.68 -7.66
CA TYR A 66 -14.04 -13.39 -7.16
C TYR A 66 -14.44 -13.45 -5.68
N ASN A 67 -14.92 -14.61 -5.21
CA ASN A 67 -15.18 -14.87 -3.78
C ASN A 67 -13.94 -14.72 -2.90
N SER A 68 -12.77 -15.12 -3.40
CA SER A 68 -11.48 -14.95 -2.72
C SER A 68 -10.79 -13.63 -3.08
N GLY A 69 -11.44 -12.78 -3.89
CA GLY A 69 -10.88 -11.53 -4.40
C GLY A 69 -9.73 -11.71 -5.40
N ILE A 70 -9.49 -12.91 -5.94
CA ILE A 70 -8.35 -13.18 -6.83
C ILE A 70 -8.77 -13.00 -8.28
N ILE A 71 -8.03 -12.16 -9.01
CA ILE A 71 -8.21 -11.89 -10.44
C ILE A 71 -6.87 -12.08 -11.14
N THR A 72 -6.84 -12.93 -12.17
CA THR A 72 -5.62 -13.22 -12.94
C THR A 72 -5.79 -12.83 -14.39
N TYR A 73 -4.85 -12.06 -14.92
CA TYR A 73 -4.71 -11.76 -16.35
C TYR A 73 -3.51 -12.51 -16.90
N ASP A 74 -3.75 -13.28 -17.96
CA ASP A 74 -2.72 -14.01 -18.68
C ASP A 74 -2.56 -13.42 -20.08
N CYS A 75 -1.52 -12.59 -20.25
CA CYS A 75 -1.25 -11.94 -21.53
C CYS A 75 -0.69 -12.88 -22.60
N PRO A 76 0.20 -13.87 -22.31
CA PRO A 76 0.71 -14.80 -23.32
C PRO A 76 -0.37 -15.48 -24.15
N SER A 77 -1.45 -15.93 -23.52
CA SER A 77 -2.56 -16.60 -24.21
C SER A 77 -3.45 -15.60 -24.96
N ALA A 78 -3.73 -14.45 -24.35
CA ALA A 78 -4.65 -13.45 -24.91
C ALA A 78 -4.05 -12.56 -26.01
N LEU A 79 -2.72 -12.39 -26.04
CA LEU A 79 -2.02 -11.51 -27.00
C LEU A 79 -1.43 -12.27 -28.19
N ASN A 80 -1.67 -13.57 -28.33
CA ASN A 80 -1.16 -14.36 -29.44
C ASN A 80 -1.62 -13.78 -30.79
N GLY A 81 -0.67 -13.44 -31.67
CA GLY A 81 -0.93 -12.79 -32.97
C GLY A 81 -1.10 -11.27 -32.93
N SER A 82 -1.02 -10.62 -31.76
CA SER A 82 -1.07 -9.17 -31.64
C SER A 82 0.19 -8.51 -32.20
N GLN A 83 0.02 -7.47 -33.01
CA GLN A 83 1.12 -6.71 -33.63
C GLN A 83 1.37 -5.40 -32.86
N GLY A 84 2.63 -5.00 -32.76
CA GLY A 84 3.05 -3.77 -32.07
C GLY A 84 3.67 -4.00 -30.69
N TYR A 85 4.07 -2.90 -30.05
CA TYR A 85 4.75 -2.91 -28.76
C TYR A 85 3.84 -2.40 -27.65
N ALA A 86 3.68 -3.21 -26.60
CA ALA A 86 2.84 -2.91 -25.46
C ALA A 86 3.49 -1.88 -24.52
N SER A 87 2.73 -0.85 -24.18
CA SER A 87 3.06 0.08 -23.10
C SER A 87 2.37 -0.36 -21.81
N LEU A 88 3.15 -0.77 -20.81
CA LEU A 88 2.63 -1.07 -19.48
C LEU A 88 2.38 0.20 -18.67
N LYS A 89 3.04 1.31 -19.02
CA LYS A 89 2.83 2.63 -18.42
C LYS A 89 1.43 3.17 -18.72
N ASP A 90 0.97 3.02 -19.96
CA ASP A 90 -0.36 3.50 -20.38
C ASP A 90 -1.48 2.45 -20.17
N ALA A 91 -1.13 1.28 -19.65
CA ALA A 91 -2.08 0.20 -19.45
C ALA A 91 -2.96 0.45 -18.23
N TYR A 92 -4.22 0.01 -18.34
CA TYR A 92 -5.18 0.16 -17.26
C TYR A 92 -6.14 -1.01 -17.20
N ILE A 93 -6.67 -1.24 -16.01
CA ILE A 93 -7.62 -2.29 -15.69
C ILE A 93 -8.99 -1.65 -15.58
N VAL A 94 -9.96 -2.23 -16.26
CA VAL A 94 -11.37 -1.90 -16.07
C VAL A 94 -12.04 -3.03 -15.32
N MET A 95 -12.44 -2.75 -14.08
CA MET A 95 -12.97 -3.74 -13.14
C MET A 95 -14.40 -3.40 -12.72
N PRO A 96 -15.37 -4.32 -12.88
CA PRO A 96 -16.69 -4.17 -12.28
C PRO A 96 -16.59 -4.38 -10.76
N TYR A 97 -17.13 -3.45 -9.97
CA TYR A 97 -17.03 -3.49 -8.51
C TYR A 97 -18.37 -3.17 -7.86
N THR A 98 -18.90 -4.11 -7.07
CA THR A 98 -20.26 -4.04 -6.53
C THR A 98 -20.23 -3.74 -5.04
N VAL A 99 -20.92 -2.68 -4.64
CA VAL A 99 -21.19 -2.34 -3.24
C VAL A 99 -22.69 -2.43 -2.98
N SER A 100 -23.08 -3.08 -1.90
CA SER A 100 -24.50 -3.33 -1.61
C SER A 100 -24.80 -3.08 -0.15
N MET A 101 -26.00 -2.58 0.13
CA MET A 101 -26.48 -2.31 1.47
C MET A 101 -27.76 -3.13 1.70
N LYS A 102 -27.82 -3.86 2.83
CA LYS A 102 -28.93 -4.74 3.19
C LYS A 102 -29.37 -4.49 4.63
N ASN A 103 -30.67 -4.49 4.87
CA ASN A 103 -31.19 -4.54 6.23
C ASN A 103 -31.08 -5.98 6.77
N THR A 104 -30.19 -6.19 7.73
CA THR A 104 -29.99 -7.47 8.43
C THR A 104 -30.55 -7.45 9.85
N GLY A 105 -31.16 -6.34 10.26
CA GLY A 105 -31.74 -6.13 11.58
C GLY A 105 -33.14 -6.68 11.76
N ALA A 106 -33.70 -6.47 12.94
CA ALA A 106 -35.04 -6.93 13.30
C ALA A 106 -36.17 -5.95 12.93
N ASN A 107 -35.87 -4.68 12.64
CA ASN A 107 -36.87 -3.67 12.27
C ASN A 107 -36.63 -3.15 10.86
N ALA A 108 -37.68 -2.59 10.25
CA ALA A 108 -37.59 -1.99 8.93
C ALA A 108 -36.75 -0.70 8.94
N THR A 109 -36.03 -0.46 7.85
CA THR A 109 -35.27 0.76 7.55
C THR A 109 -35.95 1.50 6.40
N GLY A 110 -35.42 2.68 6.04
CA GLY A 110 -35.71 3.29 4.75
C GLY A 110 -34.89 2.65 3.63
N VAL A 111 -35.24 2.99 2.38
CA VAL A 111 -34.44 2.67 1.18
C VAL A 111 -33.29 3.67 1.06
N ALA A 112 -32.10 3.20 0.65
CA ALA A 112 -30.94 4.06 0.46
C ALA A 112 -31.09 4.92 -0.79
N ASN A 113 -30.65 6.17 -0.72
CA ASN A 113 -30.41 6.98 -1.91
C ASN A 113 -28.97 6.73 -2.42
N ARG A 114 -28.67 7.17 -3.65
CA ARG A 114 -27.32 7.00 -4.23
C ARG A 114 -26.20 7.67 -3.43
N TYR A 115 -26.53 8.63 -2.57
CA TYR A 115 -25.59 9.44 -1.78
C TYR A 115 -25.36 8.91 -0.36
N ALA A 116 -26.05 7.84 0.04
CA ALA A 116 -25.93 7.19 1.35
C ALA A 116 -24.52 6.66 1.63
N LEU A 117 -23.78 6.33 0.58
CA LEU A 117 -22.42 5.81 0.62
C LEU A 117 -21.63 6.32 -0.59
N GLY A 118 -20.32 6.43 -0.49
CA GLY A 118 -19.43 6.67 -1.62
C GLY A 118 -18.09 5.95 -1.44
N MET A 119 -17.29 5.87 -2.51
CA MET A 119 -15.93 5.33 -2.42
C MET A 119 -15.02 6.21 -1.55
N LYS A 120 -14.03 5.61 -0.90
CA LYS A 120 -12.92 6.35 -0.28
C LYS A 120 -12.04 6.98 -1.35
N CYS A 121 -11.15 7.87 -0.93
CA CYS A 121 -10.23 8.53 -1.83
C CYS A 121 -9.19 7.53 -2.35
N ASN A 122 -8.85 7.66 -3.64
CA ASN A 122 -7.94 6.77 -4.38
C ASN A 122 -8.44 5.32 -4.51
N ILE A 123 -8.99 4.99 -5.68
CA ILE A 123 -9.49 3.64 -5.99
C ILE A 123 -8.39 2.58 -6.12
N ALA A 124 -7.12 2.96 -6.30
CA ALA A 124 -6.02 1.99 -6.34
C ALA A 124 -5.92 1.18 -5.04
N SER A 125 -6.39 1.75 -3.92
CA SER A 125 -6.46 1.08 -2.61
C SER A 125 -7.40 -0.14 -2.55
N ILE A 126 -8.21 -0.37 -3.59
CA ILE A 126 -9.07 -1.55 -3.72
C ILE A 126 -8.25 -2.80 -4.08
N VAL A 127 -7.06 -2.63 -4.64
CA VAL A 127 -6.14 -3.72 -4.91
C VAL A 127 -5.24 -3.94 -3.68
N ASP A 128 -5.41 -5.09 -3.04
CA ASP A 128 -4.70 -5.44 -1.82
C ASP A 128 -3.26 -5.87 -2.08
N GLU A 129 -3.10 -6.79 -3.03
CA GLU A 129 -1.81 -7.35 -3.43
C GLU A 129 -1.71 -7.42 -4.95
N VAL A 130 -0.48 -7.26 -5.45
CA VAL A 130 -0.14 -7.35 -6.87
C VAL A 130 1.03 -8.31 -7.03
N LYS A 131 0.84 -9.35 -7.84
CA LYS A 131 1.93 -10.24 -8.28
C LYS A 131 2.11 -10.10 -9.76
N VAL A 132 3.35 -9.90 -10.17
CA VAL A 132 3.71 -9.73 -11.58
C VAL A 132 4.73 -10.78 -11.94
N TYR A 133 4.39 -11.55 -12.96
CA TYR A 133 5.32 -12.45 -13.62
C TYR A 133 5.59 -11.93 -15.03
N LEU A 134 6.85 -11.91 -15.42
CA LEU A 134 7.27 -11.58 -16.77
C LEU A 134 8.21 -12.68 -17.26
N ASN A 135 7.95 -13.23 -18.45
CA ASN A 135 8.75 -14.31 -19.03
C ASN A 135 8.91 -15.51 -18.06
N GLY A 136 7.84 -15.84 -17.33
CA GLY A 136 7.83 -16.93 -16.34
C GLY A 136 8.55 -16.65 -15.02
N LYS A 137 9.15 -15.46 -14.83
CA LYS A 137 9.82 -15.08 -13.57
C LYS A 137 8.97 -14.10 -12.77
N SER A 138 8.90 -14.30 -11.46
CA SER A 138 8.28 -13.34 -10.55
C SER A 138 9.14 -12.08 -10.47
N ILE A 139 8.55 -10.91 -10.72
CA ILE A 139 9.17 -9.60 -10.59
C ILE A 139 8.69 -8.92 -9.31
N ILE A 140 7.38 -8.91 -9.09
CA ILE A 140 6.78 -8.36 -7.88
C ILE A 140 6.31 -9.54 -7.03
N THR A 141 6.86 -9.64 -5.83
CA THR A 141 6.35 -10.51 -4.77
C THR A 141 5.25 -9.78 -4.00
N PRO A 142 4.23 -10.51 -3.49
CA PRO A 142 3.22 -9.91 -2.64
C PRO A 142 3.90 -9.33 -1.39
N SER A 143 3.52 -8.10 -1.02
CA SER A 143 3.98 -7.40 0.17
C SER A 143 2.76 -6.84 0.90
N GLU A 144 2.70 -7.03 2.20
CA GLU A 144 1.59 -6.54 3.02
C GLU A 144 1.51 -5.00 2.98
N CYS A 145 0.29 -4.45 3.03
CA CYS A 145 0.03 -3.02 3.24
C CYS A 145 0.48 -2.05 2.12
N LYS A 146 0.63 -2.55 0.89
CA LYS A 146 1.00 -1.74 -0.28
C LYS A 146 0.00 -0.61 -0.63
N GLN A 147 -1.24 -0.74 -0.17
CA GLN A 147 -2.30 0.25 -0.42
C GLN A 147 -2.02 1.59 0.28
N MET A 148 -1.45 1.57 1.49
CA MET A 148 -1.05 2.79 2.18
C MET A 148 0.01 3.53 1.36
N TRP A 149 0.94 2.79 0.74
CA TRP A 149 1.93 3.36 -0.15
C TRP A 149 1.31 3.94 -1.43
N SER A 150 0.37 3.23 -2.06
CA SER A 150 -0.33 3.77 -3.26
C SER A 150 -1.02 5.11 -2.98
N ASN A 151 -1.51 5.34 -1.76
CA ASN A 151 -2.06 6.63 -1.36
C ASN A 151 -0.99 7.70 -1.20
N VAL A 152 0.15 7.37 -0.59
CA VAL A 152 1.28 8.31 -0.45
C VAL A 152 1.82 8.71 -1.82
N LEU A 153 2.02 7.75 -2.73
CA LEU A 153 2.39 8.01 -4.12
C LEU A 153 1.43 8.99 -4.78
N ALA A 154 0.14 8.72 -4.71
CA ALA A 154 -0.88 9.61 -5.28
C ALA A 154 -0.89 11.03 -4.67
N ILE A 155 -0.43 11.20 -3.42
CA ILE A 155 -0.32 12.52 -2.77
C ILE A 155 0.94 13.27 -3.22
N VAL A 156 2.04 12.55 -3.43
CA VAL A 156 3.38 13.09 -3.69
C VAL A 156 3.61 13.32 -5.19
N GLU A 157 3.19 12.39 -6.04
CA GLU A 157 3.54 12.36 -7.47
C GLU A 157 2.52 13.09 -8.35
N LEU A 158 1.23 13.08 -7.99
CA LEU A 158 0.19 13.64 -8.86
C LEU A 158 0.15 15.17 -8.84
N THR A 159 0.32 15.77 -10.01
CA THR A 159 0.21 17.22 -10.24
C THR A 159 -1.24 17.70 -10.18
N THR A 160 -1.47 19.00 -9.95
CA THR A 160 -2.82 19.64 -9.93
C THR A 160 -3.62 19.34 -11.20
N ALA A 161 -2.99 19.47 -12.36
CA ALA A 161 -3.59 19.20 -13.66
C ALA A 161 -4.00 17.73 -13.83
N GLU A 162 -3.18 16.78 -13.38
CA GLU A 162 -3.51 15.35 -13.48
C GLU A 162 -4.74 14.98 -12.65
N VAL A 163 -4.90 15.54 -11.45
CA VAL A 163 -6.11 15.27 -10.65
C VAL A 163 -7.33 16.02 -11.17
N GLU A 164 -7.16 17.17 -11.80
CA GLU A 164 -8.31 17.81 -12.48
C GLU A 164 -8.82 16.94 -13.63
N LYS A 165 -7.91 16.36 -14.41
CA LYS A 165 -8.26 15.52 -15.56
C LYS A 165 -8.71 14.10 -15.18
N HIS A 166 -7.98 13.46 -14.26
CA HIS A 166 -8.15 12.03 -13.93
C HIS A 166 -8.72 11.80 -12.53
N GLY A 167 -8.81 12.83 -11.67
CA GLY A 167 -9.22 12.68 -10.28
C GLY A 167 -10.67 12.24 -10.10
N ALA A 168 -11.56 12.56 -11.04
CA ALA A 168 -12.92 12.06 -11.02
C ALA A 168 -12.98 10.52 -11.18
N ASP A 169 -12.24 9.99 -12.16
CA ASP A 169 -12.15 8.55 -12.44
C ASP A 169 -11.41 7.80 -11.32
N MET A 170 -10.38 8.42 -10.71
CA MET A 170 -9.62 7.82 -9.61
C MET A 170 -10.25 8.03 -8.22
N HIS A 171 -11.38 8.77 -8.14
CA HIS A 171 -11.96 9.27 -6.89
C HIS A 171 -10.95 10.03 -6.00
N LEU A 172 -10.02 10.75 -6.64
CA LEU A 172 -8.97 11.52 -5.99
C LEU A 172 -9.44 12.95 -5.71
N PHE A 173 -10.05 13.14 -4.54
CA PHE A 173 -10.47 14.46 -4.09
C PHE A 173 -9.81 14.80 -2.77
N GLN A 174 -9.15 15.96 -2.75
CA GLN A 174 -8.53 16.47 -1.53
C GLN A 174 -9.56 16.51 -0.41
N MET A 175 -9.27 15.77 0.66
CA MET A 175 -10.09 15.76 1.86
C MET A 175 -9.52 16.82 2.78
N THR A 176 -10.27 17.89 3.03
CA THR A 176 -9.97 18.77 4.14
C THR A 176 -10.39 18.06 5.42
N GLY A 177 -9.52 18.04 6.45
CA GLY A 177 -9.85 17.45 7.75
C GLY A 177 -11.17 18.00 8.28
N SER A 178 -11.96 17.12 8.91
CA SER A 178 -13.29 17.48 9.41
C SER A 178 -13.20 18.43 10.61
N GLN A 179 -13.86 19.57 10.42
CA GLN A 179 -14.49 20.53 11.33
C GLN A 179 -13.76 21.08 12.55
N LYS A 180 -13.71 22.43 12.54
CA LYS A 180 -13.68 23.25 13.73
C LYS A 180 -15.06 23.53 14.32
N ASN A 181 -15.36 23.02 15.52
CA ASN A 181 -16.49 23.49 16.33
C ASN A 181 -16.12 24.73 17.15
N THR A 182 -15.97 25.88 16.52
CA THR A 182 -16.03 27.17 17.25
C THR A 182 -16.87 28.12 16.43
N THR A 183 -18.14 28.25 16.81
CA THR A 183 -19.17 29.30 16.63
C THR A 183 -19.15 30.33 15.49
N LEU A 184 -18.12 30.49 14.65
CA LEU A 184 -18.07 31.46 13.55
C LEU A 184 -17.22 31.04 12.32
N GLU A 185 -16.95 29.74 12.12
CA GLU A 185 -16.51 29.27 10.80
C GLU A 185 -17.39 28.11 10.31
N HIS A 186 -18.00 28.31 9.15
CA HIS A 186 -19.03 27.45 8.57
C HIS A 186 -18.63 25.97 8.59
N SER A 187 -19.61 25.16 9.00
CA SER A 187 -19.75 23.71 8.91
C SER A 187 -19.46 23.19 7.51
N LYS A 188 -18.19 23.19 7.07
CA LYS A 188 -17.85 22.62 5.77
C LYS A 188 -17.94 21.09 5.91
N PRO A 189 -18.85 20.42 5.17
CA PRO A 189 -18.85 18.97 5.11
C PRO A 189 -17.50 18.51 4.56
N ASN A 190 -17.15 17.23 4.75
CA ASN A 190 -15.97 16.64 4.13
C ASN A 190 -16.07 16.80 2.60
N THR A 191 -15.48 17.86 2.07
CA THR A 191 -15.70 18.32 0.69
C THR A 191 -15.20 17.29 -0.32
N GLY A 192 -14.14 16.57 0.03
CA GLY A 192 -13.65 15.44 -0.76
C GLY A 192 -14.63 14.28 -0.79
N PHE A 193 -15.24 13.93 0.35
CA PHE A 193 -16.30 12.91 0.38
C PHE A 193 -17.53 13.34 -0.42
N VAL A 194 -18.00 14.58 -0.25
CA VAL A 194 -19.13 15.11 -1.00
C VAL A 194 -18.87 15.03 -2.52
N ARG A 195 -17.68 15.45 -2.98
CA ARG A 195 -17.32 15.36 -4.40
C ARG A 195 -17.29 13.93 -4.93
N ARG A 196 -16.79 12.96 -4.14
CA ARG A 196 -16.85 11.54 -4.53
C ARG A 196 -18.26 11.00 -4.58
N VAL A 197 -19.09 11.40 -3.62
CA VAL A 197 -20.51 11.02 -3.56
C VAL A 197 -21.29 11.61 -4.73
N LEU A 198 -20.92 12.82 -5.19
CA LEU A 198 -21.47 13.39 -6.42
C LEU A 198 -21.05 12.63 -7.69
N ASN A 199 -19.87 11.99 -7.66
CA ASN A 199 -19.39 11.08 -8.71
C ASN A 199 -19.97 9.66 -8.62
N ASN A 200 -20.89 9.38 -7.69
CA ASN A 200 -21.50 8.06 -7.62
C ASN A 200 -22.28 7.73 -8.90
N PRO A 201 -22.40 6.43 -9.21
CA PRO A 201 -23.15 5.97 -10.37
C PRO A 201 -24.57 6.55 -10.44
N PRO A 202 -25.09 6.83 -11.65
CA PRO A 202 -26.44 7.32 -11.82
C PRO A 202 -27.46 6.29 -11.33
N GLU A 203 -28.49 6.76 -10.64
CA GLU A 203 -29.68 5.95 -10.34
C GLU A 203 -30.38 5.51 -11.63
N VAL A 204 -30.64 4.21 -11.74
CA VAL A 204 -31.36 3.55 -12.83
C VAL A 204 -32.64 2.90 -12.29
N ALA A 205 -33.61 2.65 -13.18
CA ALA A 205 -34.89 2.01 -12.84
C ALA A 205 -35.75 2.76 -11.79
N SER A 206 -35.54 4.07 -11.62
CA SER A 206 -36.32 4.92 -10.71
C SER A 206 -37.73 5.23 -11.23
N ALA A 207 -38.68 5.46 -10.32
CA ALA A 207 -40.08 5.69 -10.66
C ALA A 207 -40.37 7.11 -11.22
N THR A 208 -39.59 8.13 -10.86
CA THR A 208 -40.02 9.54 -10.96
C THR A 208 -39.11 10.49 -11.75
N THR A 209 -37.78 10.31 -11.84
CA THR A 209 -36.88 11.14 -12.69
C THR A 209 -35.53 10.47 -12.92
N ASN A 210 -34.83 10.81 -14.01
CA ASN A 210 -33.42 10.41 -14.17
C ASN A 210 -32.52 11.16 -13.16
N SER A 211 -31.42 10.55 -12.75
CA SER A 211 -30.56 11.05 -11.65
C SER A 211 -29.85 12.38 -11.93
N HIS A 212 -29.91 12.90 -13.15
CA HIS A 212 -29.35 14.21 -13.52
C HIS A 212 -30.43 15.23 -13.92
N GLY A 213 -31.71 14.85 -13.90
CA GLY A 213 -32.81 15.70 -14.35
C GLY A 213 -32.76 16.08 -15.85
N TRP A 214 -31.90 15.41 -16.64
CA TRP A 214 -31.73 15.70 -18.06
C TRP A 214 -32.96 15.24 -18.87
N PRO A 215 -33.61 16.13 -19.63
CA PRO A 215 -34.80 15.79 -20.42
C PRO A 215 -34.58 14.66 -21.44
N THR A 216 -33.34 14.42 -21.86
CA THR A 216 -32.96 13.45 -22.90
C THR A 216 -32.78 12.01 -22.40
N LEU A 217 -32.89 11.76 -21.10
CA LEU A 217 -32.76 10.40 -20.53
C LEU A 217 -34.10 9.98 -19.93
N ASN A 218 -34.79 9.07 -20.61
CA ASN A 218 -36.07 8.54 -20.13
C ASN A 218 -35.90 7.37 -19.14
N LYS A 219 -36.97 7.11 -18.39
CA LYS A 219 -37.09 6.10 -17.33
C LYS A 219 -36.64 4.69 -17.75
N THR A 220 -37.11 4.21 -18.89
CA THR A 220 -36.99 2.81 -19.35
C THR A 220 -35.63 2.48 -19.96
N THR A 221 -34.90 3.48 -20.47
CA THR A 221 -33.59 3.27 -21.11
C THR A 221 -32.41 3.70 -20.24
N SER A 222 -32.67 4.26 -19.06
CA SER A 222 -31.63 4.75 -18.13
C SER A 222 -30.54 3.71 -17.84
N GLN A 223 -30.92 2.45 -17.65
CA GLN A 223 -29.99 1.32 -17.48
C GLN A 223 -29.17 1.04 -18.73
N ALA A 224 -29.81 0.92 -19.90
CA ALA A 224 -29.11 0.70 -21.16
C ALA A 224 -28.13 1.84 -21.48
N ILE A 225 -28.50 3.09 -21.17
CA ILE A 225 -27.64 4.25 -21.36
C ILE A 225 -26.46 4.24 -20.39
N ALA A 226 -26.68 3.88 -19.12
CA ALA A 226 -25.60 3.73 -18.15
C ALA A 226 -24.60 2.64 -18.58
N GLN A 227 -25.10 1.53 -19.15
CA GLN A 227 -24.27 0.46 -19.73
C GLN A 227 -23.49 0.94 -20.96
N MET A 228 -24.13 1.66 -21.88
CA MET A 228 -23.48 2.23 -23.07
C MET A 228 -22.37 3.23 -22.70
N ARG A 229 -22.58 4.03 -21.65
CA ARG A 229 -21.58 5.00 -21.17
C ARG A 229 -20.46 4.35 -20.35
N GLY A 230 -20.68 3.14 -19.84
CA GLY A 230 -19.72 2.46 -18.96
C GLY A 230 -19.47 3.17 -17.63
N THR A 231 -20.41 4.02 -17.18
CA THR A 231 -20.28 4.83 -15.94
C THR A 231 -20.73 4.11 -14.68
N GLY A 232 -21.12 2.83 -14.78
CA GLY A 232 -21.77 2.10 -13.70
C GLY A 232 -23.24 2.51 -13.50
N ALA A 233 -23.90 1.92 -12.51
CA ALA A 233 -25.30 2.19 -12.17
C ALA A 233 -25.57 2.11 -10.66
N PHE A 234 -26.53 2.88 -10.15
CA PHE A 234 -27.08 2.73 -8.81
C PHE A 234 -28.53 2.24 -8.92
N LYS A 235 -28.90 1.25 -8.12
CA LYS A 235 -30.25 0.72 -8.07
C LYS A 235 -30.74 0.82 -6.62
N ALA A 236 -31.81 1.60 -6.43
CA ALA A 236 -32.47 1.68 -5.14
C ALA A 236 -33.09 0.33 -4.75
N GLY A 237 -33.12 0.03 -3.46
CA GLY A 237 -33.87 -1.12 -2.94
C GLY A 237 -35.36 -0.97 -3.22
N ALA A 238 -36.08 -2.08 -3.35
CA ALA A 238 -37.53 -2.05 -3.53
C ALA A 238 -38.25 -1.61 -2.24
N ASP A 239 -37.76 -2.05 -1.08
CA ASP A 239 -38.22 -1.69 0.25
C ASP A 239 -37.08 -1.81 1.28
N GLY A 240 -37.33 -1.36 2.51
CA GLY A 240 -36.39 -1.46 3.64
C GLY A 240 -36.77 -2.54 4.66
N ASN A 241 -37.57 -3.54 4.26
CA ASN A 241 -37.98 -4.60 5.17
C ASN A 241 -36.79 -5.43 5.65
N VAL A 242 -37.02 -6.20 6.72
CA VAL A 242 -36.01 -7.11 7.28
C VAL A 242 -35.59 -8.11 6.21
N GLY A 243 -34.29 -8.19 5.95
CA GLY A 243 -33.73 -9.08 4.94
C GLY A 243 -33.72 -8.50 3.52
N SER A 244 -34.25 -7.30 3.30
CA SER A 244 -34.25 -6.65 1.98
C SER A 244 -32.95 -5.91 1.68
N THR A 245 -32.54 -5.93 0.41
CA THR A 245 -31.47 -5.07 -0.10
C THR A 245 -32.00 -3.66 -0.27
N ILE A 246 -31.39 -2.70 0.42
CA ILE A 246 -31.86 -1.30 0.48
C ILE A 246 -31.17 -0.40 -0.54
N GLY A 247 -30.06 -0.83 -1.13
CA GLY A 247 -29.41 -0.15 -2.26
C GLY A 247 -28.22 -0.92 -2.81
N GLU A 248 -27.98 -0.80 -4.11
CA GLU A 248 -26.89 -1.45 -4.83
C GLU A 248 -26.15 -0.42 -5.71
N TRP A 249 -24.84 -0.28 -5.52
CA TRP A 249 -23.95 0.56 -6.32
C TRP A 249 -23.03 -0.33 -7.17
N PHE A 250 -23.12 -0.17 -8.48
CA PHE A 250 -22.31 -0.87 -9.47
C PHE A 250 -21.29 0.10 -10.05
N TYR A 251 -20.03 -0.03 -9.68
CA TYR A 251 -18.94 0.82 -10.16
C TYR A 251 -18.19 0.16 -11.32
N MET A 252 -17.74 0.98 -12.27
CA MET A 252 -16.80 0.60 -13.33
C MET A 252 -15.47 1.27 -13.06
N LEU A 253 -14.62 0.61 -12.28
CA LEU A 253 -13.36 1.18 -11.82
C LEU A 253 -12.30 1.11 -12.92
N LYS A 254 -11.57 2.20 -13.13
CA LYS A 254 -10.43 2.27 -14.05
C LYS A 254 -9.16 2.49 -13.25
N ILE A 255 -8.32 1.47 -13.16
CA ILE A 255 -7.10 1.50 -12.34
C ILE A 255 -5.89 1.44 -13.26
N HIS A 256 -5.04 2.47 -13.26
CA HIS A 256 -3.81 2.43 -14.05
C HIS A 256 -2.78 1.49 -13.42
N LEU A 257 -1.97 0.82 -14.23
CA LEU A 257 -0.93 -0.06 -13.69
C LEU A 257 0.13 0.74 -12.92
N VAL A 258 0.44 1.96 -13.36
CA VAL A 258 1.42 2.84 -12.69
C VAL A 258 1.01 3.15 -11.25
N ASP A 259 -0.29 3.34 -11.00
CA ASP A 259 -0.82 3.61 -9.66
C ASP A 259 -0.70 2.38 -8.72
N LEU A 260 -0.56 1.18 -9.28
CA LEU A 260 -0.38 -0.06 -8.53
C LEU A 260 1.09 -0.33 -8.18
N HIS A 261 2.01 0.04 -9.07
CA HIS A 261 3.45 -0.12 -8.83
C HIS A 261 4.34 0.76 -9.71
N PRO A 262 5.37 1.41 -9.16
CA PRO A 262 6.27 2.27 -9.93
C PRO A 262 7.03 1.53 -11.04
N ILE A 263 7.22 0.21 -10.93
CA ILE A 263 7.92 -0.57 -11.98
C ILE A 263 7.25 -0.44 -13.36
N PHE A 264 5.93 -0.23 -13.41
CA PHE A 264 5.22 -0.11 -14.69
C PHE A 264 5.52 1.20 -15.41
N ASN A 265 6.00 2.23 -14.70
CA ASN A 265 6.51 3.45 -15.31
C ASN A 265 7.91 3.26 -15.91
N GLU A 266 8.71 2.39 -15.29
CA GLU A 266 10.10 2.15 -15.70
C GLU A 266 10.26 1.09 -16.80
N ILE A 267 9.28 0.19 -16.95
CA ILE A 267 9.30 -0.80 -18.03
C ILE A 267 9.03 -0.12 -19.37
N ASP A 268 10.05 -0.15 -20.23
CA ASP A 268 9.93 0.31 -21.62
C ASP A 268 8.95 -0.53 -22.45
N LEU A 269 8.65 -0.05 -23.65
CA LEU A 269 7.76 -0.73 -24.60
C LEU A 269 8.20 -2.18 -24.88
N VAL A 270 7.28 -3.14 -24.69
CA VAL A 270 7.56 -4.58 -24.82
C VAL A 270 6.81 -5.19 -26.00
N GLY A 271 7.52 -5.79 -26.95
CA GLY A 271 6.90 -6.61 -27.99
C GLY A 271 6.40 -7.93 -27.40
N ASN A 272 5.13 -8.27 -27.64
CA ASN A 272 4.44 -9.47 -27.14
C ASN A 272 4.79 -9.80 -25.66
N PRO A 273 4.35 -8.97 -24.70
CA PRO A 273 4.72 -9.16 -23.31
C PRO A 273 4.20 -10.49 -22.78
N GLN A 274 5.10 -11.37 -22.34
CA GLN A 274 4.73 -12.58 -21.58
C GLN A 274 4.41 -12.23 -20.12
N LEU A 275 3.47 -11.30 -19.95
CA LEU A 275 3.03 -10.77 -18.67
C LEU A 275 1.90 -11.62 -18.11
N LYS A 276 2.08 -12.09 -16.88
CA LYS A 276 0.97 -12.61 -16.06
C LYS A 276 0.83 -11.74 -14.83
N LEU A 277 -0.36 -11.19 -14.64
CA LEU A 277 -0.70 -10.30 -13.53
C LEU A 277 -1.75 -11.00 -12.66
N GLU A 278 -1.47 -11.12 -11.37
CA GLU A 278 -2.43 -11.62 -10.39
C GLU A 278 -2.67 -10.54 -9.34
N LEU A 279 -3.95 -10.19 -9.18
CA LEU A 279 -4.41 -9.19 -8.22
C LEU A 279 -5.23 -9.86 -7.15
N LYS A 280 -5.06 -9.40 -5.92
CA LYS A 280 -5.99 -9.65 -4.82
C LYS A 280 -6.77 -8.37 -4.55
N VAL A 281 -8.09 -8.43 -4.54
CA VAL A 281 -9.00 -7.28 -4.50
C VAL A 281 -9.84 -7.33 -3.23
N GLN A 282 -10.07 -6.16 -2.63
CA GLN A 282 -10.89 -6.02 -1.42
C GLN A 282 -12.29 -6.61 -1.62
N THR A 283 -12.62 -7.64 -0.83
CA THR A 283 -13.94 -8.30 -0.82
C THR A 283 -14.33 -8.59 0.62
N CYS A 284 -15.28 -7.83 1.17
CA CYS A 284 -15.57 -7.83 2.61
C CYS A 284 -17.00 -7.30 2.88
N TYR A 285 -17.39 -7.27 4.15
CA TYR A 285 -18.59 -6.54 4.59
C TYR A 285 -18.41 -5.95 6.00
N SER A 286 -19.18 -4.90 6.30
CA SER A 286 -19.31 -4.29 7.63
C SER A 286 -20.75 -4.32 8.10
N ASP A 287 -20.95 -4.61 9.37
CA ASP A 287 -22.24 -4.54 10.05
C ASP A 287 -22.32 -3.27 10.90
N ILE A 288 -23.34 -2.45 10.63
CA ILE A 288 -23.57 -1.15 11.25
C ILE A 288 -24.86 -1.22 12.05
N ALA A 289 -24.75 -1.08 13.37
CA ALA A 289 -25.93 -0.91 14.22
C ALA A 289 -26.48 0.50 14.06
N VAL A 290 -27.80 0.62 14.00
CA VAL A 290 -28.48 1.90 13.83
C VAL A 290 -29.45 2.17 14.97
N VAL A 291 -29.53 3.44 15.37
CA VAL A 291 -30.44 3.92 16.40
C VAL A 291 -31.36 4.95 15.76
N GLY A 292 -32.64 4.57 15.64
CA GLY A 292 -33.71 5.46 15.22
C GLY A 292 -33.97 6.53 16.28
N SER A 293 -34.52 7.65 15.83
CA SER A 293 -34.96 8.75 16.70
C SER A 293 -36.12 9.47 16.04
N ALA A 294 -36.91 10.18 16.86
CA ALA A 294 -38.06 10.96 16.40
C ALA A 294 -37.69 11.87 15.22
N ALA A 295 -38.68 12.17 14.38
CA ALA A 295 -38.48 13.06 13.24
C ALA A 295 -38.00 14.44 13.75
N GLY A 296 -36.98 15.00 13.10
CA GLY A 296 -36.41 16.28 13.49
C GLY A 296 -35.23 16.17 14.46
N THR A 297 -34.73 14.96 14.76
CA THR A 297 -33.59 14.74 15.67
C THR A 297 -32.49 13.94 14.97
N ALA A 298 -31.23 14.23 15.29
CA ALA A 298 -30.08 13.49 14.79
C ALA A 298 -30.18 12.00 15.16
N ARG A 299 -29.75 11.13 14.25
CA ARG A 299 -29.79 9.67 14.39
C ARG A 299 -28.37 9.13 14.51
N ALA A 300 -28.21 7.99 15.19
CA ALA A 300 -26.88 7.44 15.47
C ALA A 300 -26.63 6.14 14.71
N MET A 301 -25.36 5.94 14.34
CA MET A 301 -24.84 4.71 13.76
C MET A 301 -23.57 4.31 14.52
N SER A 302 -23.38 3.01 14.71
CA SER A 302 -22.16 2.48 15.31
C SER A 302 -21.69 1.24 14.57
N LEU A 303 -20.37 1.09 14.43
CA LEU A 303 -19.79 -0.06 13.76
C LEU A 303 -19.85 -1.23 14.74
N THR A 304 -20.49 -2.32 14.35
CA THR A 304 -20.54 -3.55 15.16
C THR A 304 -19.37 -4.45 14.80
N SER A 305 -19.13 -4.67 13.51
CA SER A 305 -18.02 -5.48 13.03
C SER A 305 -17.66 -5.16 11.60
N THR A 306 -16.44 -5.52 11.20
CA THR A 306 -16.03 -5.63 9.79
C THR A 306 -15.40 -6.99 9.58
N THR A 307 -15.87 -7.73 8.58
CA THR A 307 -15.36 -9.05 8.20
C THR A 307 -14.62 -8.93 6.89
N LEU A 308 -13.31 -9.05 6.94
CA LEU A 308 -12.43 -8.95 5.78
C LEU A 308 -12.18 -10.34 5.18
N VAL A 309 -12.84 -10.66 4.05
CA VAL A 309 -12.72 -11.99 3.40
C VAL A 309 -11.49 -12.01 2.49
N ALA A 310 -11.26 -10.93 1.74
CA ALA A 310 -10.04 -10.70 0.99
C ALA A 310 -9.59 -9.26 1.19
N GLY A 311 -8.38 -9.10 1.71
CA GLY A 311 -7.68 -7.82 1.91
C GLY A 311 -7.85 -7.19 3.30
N SER A 312 -7.26 -6.01 3.48
CA SER A 312 -7.06 -5.38 4.80
C SER A 312 -7.84 -4.07 5.04
N ILE A 313 -8.43 -3.46 4.00
CA ILE A 313 -8.98 -2.09 4.04
C ILE A 313 -10.45 -2.07 3.60
N CYS A 314 -11.22 -1.13 4.16
CA CYS A 314 -12.56 -0.82 3.67
C CYS A 314 -12.46 0.26 2.58
N PRO A 315 -12.93 0.02 1.34
CA PRO A 315 -12.81 0.96 0.23
C PRO A 315 -13.98 1.96 0.16
N VAL A 316 -14.95 1.87 1.06
CA VAL A 316 -16.18 2.69 1.05
C VAL A 316 -16.31 3.53 2.31
N MET A 317 -17.04 4.62 2.21
CA MET A 317 -17.40 5.49 3.32
C MET A 317 -18.91 5.70 3.34
N VAL A 318 -19.51 5.54 4.52
CA VAL A 318 -20.94 5.75 4.75
C VAL A 318 -21.18 7.21 5.15
N GLY A 319 -22.21 7.84 4.58
CA GLY A 319 -22.60 9.20 4.93
C GLY A 319 -23.15 9.29 6.36
N SER A 320 -23.14 10.48 6.95
CA SER A 320 -23.73 10.70 8.28
C SER A 320 -25.26 10.63 8.23
N ALA A 321 -25.87 10.46 9.41
CA ALA A 321 -27.32 10.51 9.62
C ALA A 321 -27.72 11.75 10.45
N ASN A 322 -26.92 12.82 10.38
CA ASN A 322 -27.20 14.03 11.13
C ASN A 322 -28.42 14.75 10.55
N PHE A 323 -29.14 15.44 11.43
CA PHE A 323 -30.28 16.26 11.07
C PHE A 323 -30.04 17.68 11.54
N VAL A 324 -29.95 18.61 10.59
CA VAL A 324 -29.93 20.06 10.89
C VAL A 324 -31.28 20.69 10.59
N SER A 325 -31.87 20.36 9.43
CA SER A 325 -33.22 20.78 9.02
C SER A 325 -33.77 19.87 7.92
N ALA A 326 -35.05 20.01 7.56
CA ALA A 326 -35.69 19.19 6.52
C ALA A 326 -35.04 19.34 5.13
N THR A 327 -34.36 20.45 4.85
CA THR A 327 -33.66 20.72 3.59
C THR A 327 -32.14 20.48 3.68
N GLN A 328 -31.62 20.14 4.86
CA GLN A 328 -30.19 19.94 5.14
C GLN A 328 -29.93 18.65 5.94
N ALA A 329 -30.77 17.64 5.74
CA ALA A 329 -30.56 16.33 6.34
C ALA A 329 -29.49 15.56 5.57
N ASP A 330 -28.61 14.86 6.30
CA ASP A 330 -27.58 14.05 5.66
C ASP A 330 -28.16 12.80 4.99
N PRO A 331 -27.45 12.19 4.01
CA PRO A 331 -27.99 11.11 3.17
C PRO A 331 -28.49 9.87 3.93
N MET A 332 -27.90 9.51 5.08
CA MET A 332 -28.38 8.37 5.86
C MET A 332 -29.57 8.68 6.76
N TYR A 333 -29.96 9.96 6.89
CA TYR A 333 -31.12 10.34 7.71
C TYR A 333 -32.40 9.66 7.20
N SER A 334 -32.66 9.60 5.89
CA SER A 334 -33.87 8.96 5.35
C SER A 334 -33.87 7.43 5.46
N VAL A 335 -32.69 6.81 5.47
CA VAL A 335 -32.50 5.37 5.70
C VAL A 335 -32.75 5.02 7.18
N ILE A 336 -32.35 5.96 8.04
CA ILE A 336 -32.46 6.13 9.48
C ILE A 336 -33.82 6.02 10.19
N GLY A 337 -34.82 5.24 9.82
CA GLY A 337 -36.21 5.44 10.31
C GLY A 337 -36.42 5.63 11.84
N THR A 338 -37.55 6.23 12.23
CA THR A 338 -37.88 6.53 13.64
C THR A 338 -37.92 5.28 14.52
N ASN A 339 -38.39 4.17 13.98
CA ASN A 339 -38.55 2.88 14.64
C ASN A 339 -37.43 1.88 14.30
N THR A 340 -36.30 2.36 13.79
CA THR A 340 -35.23 1.49 13.29
C THR A 340 -34.21 1.11 14.37
N SER A 341 -34.38 1.59 15.61
CA SER A 341 -33.52 1.25 16.76
C SER A 341 -33.39 -0.26 16.96
N GLY A 342 -32.15 -0.73 17.13
CA GLY A 342 -31.87 -2.16 17.26
C GLY A 342 -31.78 -2.93 15.93
N SER A 343 -31.86 -2.22 14.80
CA SER A 343 -31.58 -2.81 13.49
C SER A 343 -30.08 -2.76 13.16
N THR A 344 -29.69 -3.62 12.24
CA THR A 344 -28.33 -3.68 11.68
C THR A 344 -28.43 -3.51 10.18
N ILE A 345 -27.59 -2.64 9.63
CA ILE A 345 -27.40 -2.48 8.19
C ILE A 345 -26.06 -3.12 7.85
N ARG A 346 -26.07 -4.07 6.91
CA ARG A 346 -24.86 -4.64 6.34
C ARG A 346 -24.48 -3.91 5.07
N VAL A 347 -23.24 -3.46 4.99
CA VAL A 347 -22.62 -2.93 3.76
C VAL A 347 -21.60 -3.93 3.28
N ALA A 348 -21.78 -4.51 2.10
CA ALA A 348 -20.86 -5.47 1.50
C ALA A 348 -20.23 -4.90 0.23
N TRP A 349 -19.00 -5.29 -0.07
CA TRP A 349 -18.27 -4.89 -1.28
C TRP A 349 -17.44 -6.03 -1.84
N GLY A 350 -17.22 -6.03 -3.15
CA GLY A 350 -16.42 -7.05 -3.83
C GLY A 350 -16.36 -6.85 -5.34
N ALA A 351 -15.41 -7.53 -5.98
CA ALA A 351 -15.27 -7.54 -7.43
C ALA A 351 -16.44 -8.29 -8.06
N ILE A 352 -17.18 -7.63 -8.96
CA ILE A 352 -18.37 -8.12 -9.70
C ILE A 352 -19.59 -8.44 -8.82
N HIS A 353 -19.39 -9.06 -7.67
CA HIS A 353 -20.44 -9.45 -6.74
C HIS A 353 -19.93 -9.38 -5.30
N ASN A 354 -20.81 -9.57 -4.34
CA ASN A 354 -20.46 -9.58 -2.93
C ASN A 354 -21.39 -10.55 -2.16
N ALA A 355 -21.32 -10.53 -0.83
CA ALA A 355 -22.14 -11.40 0.03
C ALA A 355 -23.65 -11.13 -0.02
N ILE A 356 -24.08 -10.01 -0.63
CA ILE A 356 -25.50 -9.61 -0.73
C ILE A 356 -25.99 -9.76 -2.18
N THR A 357 -25.26 -9.18 -3.13
CA THR A 357 -25.64 -9.13 -4.54
C THR A 357 -24.95 -10.23 -5.32
N THR A 358 -25.74 -11.03 -6.04
CA THR A 358 -25.25 -12.14 -6.86
C THR A 358 -24.69 -11.66 -8.20
N ILE A 359 -23.88 -12.50 -8.84
CA ILE A 359 -23.33 -12.23 -10.19
C ILE A 359 -24.45 -12.03 -11.21
N ALA A 360 -25.56 -12.78 -11.11
CA ALA A 360 -26.69 -12.67 -12.03
C ALA A 360 -27.36 -11.28 -11.96
N THR A 361 -27.60 -10.79 -10.74
CA THR A 361 -28.16 -9.45 -10.53
C THR A 361 -27.19 -8.39 -11.04
N ALA A 362 -25.92 -8.46 -10.63
CA ALA A 362 -24.92 -7.46 -10.99
C ALA A 362 -24.63 -7.45 -12.51
N GLY A 363 -24.61 -8.61 -13.15
CA GLY A 363 -24.40 -8.75 -14.59
C GLY A 363 -25.49 -8.13 -15.46
N SER A 364 -26.67 -7.86 -14.89
CA SER A 364 -27.72 -7.10 -15.57
C SER A 364 -27.40 -5.61 -15.65
N TYR A 365 -26.49 -5.07 -14.82
CA TYR A 365 -26.17 -3.64 -14.75
C TYR A 365 -24.79 -3.31 -15.32
N TYR A 366 -23.88 -4.28 -15.41
CA TYR A 366 -22.58 -4.08 -16.03
C TYR A 366 -22.64 -4.20 -17.56
N PRO A 367 -21.80 -3.45 -18.30
CA PRO A 367 -21.62 -3.68 -19.73
C PRO A 367 -20.90 -5.02 -20.01
N PHE A 368 -20.17 -5.55 -19.03
CA PHE A 368 -19.51 -6.84 -19.09
C PHE A 368 -19.28 -7.41 -17.69
N THR A 369 -19.28 -8.74 -17.58
CA THR A 369 -19.21 -9.48 -16.31
C THR A 369 -17.84 -10.11 -16.02
N GLN A 370 -16.78 -9.52 -16.58
CA GLN A 370 -15.39 -9.98 -16.44
C GLN A 370 -14.48 -8.76 -16.32
N SER A 371 -13.45 -8.84 -15.47
CA SER A 371 -12.46 -7.78 -15.42
C SER A 371 -11.57 -7.81 -16.66
N ARG A 372 -11.12 -6.63 -17.12
CA ARG A 372 -10.34 -6.49 -18.36
C ARG A 372 -9.09 -5.68 -18.12
N LEU A 373 -7.95 -6.20 -18.54
CA LEU A 373 -6.72 -5.44 -18.70
C LEU A 373 -6.65 -4.91 -20.14
N LEU A 374 -6.59 -3.59 -20.27
CA LEU A 374 -6.48 -2.89 -21.55
C LEU A 374 -5.02 -2.48 -21.76
N LEU A 375 -4.40 -3.07 -22.79
CA LEU A 375 -3.01 -2.89 -23.15
C LEU A 375 -2.89 -2.09 -24.44
N PRO A 376 -2.38 -0.85 -24.38
CA PRO A 376 -2.05 -0.10 -25.58
C PRO A 376 -0.85 -0.69 -26.30
N LEU A 377 -1.04 -1.01 -27.58
CA LEU A 377 -0.01 -1.46 -28.52
C LEU A 377 0.31 -0.32 -29.48
N TYR A 378 1.57 0.07 -29.54
CA TYR A 378 2.07 1.10 -30.45
C TYR A 378 2.83 0.47 -31.62
N ASP A 379 2.52 0.90 -32.85
CA ASP A 379 3.29 0.53 -34.03
C ASP A 379 4.44 1.53 -34.23
N ILE A 380 5.69 1.08 -34.14
CA ILE A 380 6.87 1.94 -34.07
C ILE A 380 7.53 2.02 -35.46
N ALA A 381 7.78 3.24 -35.94
CA ALA A 381 8.30 3.47 -37.29
C ALA A 381 9.74 2.94 -37.51
N ASN A 382 10.57 2.86 -36.46
CA ASN A 382 11.93 2.33 -36.51
C ASN A 382 12.22 1.37 -35.35
N PRO A 383 11.91 0.07 -35.48
CA PRO A 383 12.09 -0.91 -34.40
C PRO A 383 13.57 -1.24 -34.11
N THR A 384 14.49 -0.94 -35.03
CA THR A 384 15.90 -1.35 -34.97
C THR A 384 16.68 -0.66 -33.84
N ALA A 385 16.29 0.56 -33.46
CA ALA A 385 16.89 1.28 -32.34
C ALA A 385 16.61 0.59 -31.00
N LEU A 386 15.38 0.07 -30.83
CA LEU A 386 14.98 -0.72 -29.67
C LEU A 386 15.83 -1.99 -29.59
N VAL A 387 16.06 -2.68 -30.71
CA VAL A 387 16.78 -3.97 -30.87
C VAL A 387 18.26 -3.96 -30.46
N SER A 388 18.91 -2.79 -30.40
CA SER A 388 20.37 -2.69 -30.29
C SER A 388 20.98 -3.02 -28.91
N LYS A 389 20.19 -3.08 -27.81
CA LYS A 389 20.71 -3.33 -26.44
C LYS A 389 20.06 -4.58 -25.80
N PRO A 390 20.81 -5.69 -25.58
CA PRO A 390 20.25 -6.99 -25.21
C PRO A 390 20.03 -7.22 -23.69
N MET A 391 20.62 -6.42 -22.81
CA MET A 391 20.35 -6.50 -21.37
C MET A 391 19.94 -5.14 -20.84
N LYS A 392 18.84 -5.13 -20.08
CA LYS A 392 18.39 -3.96 -19.33
C LYS A 392 18.36 -4.29 -17.85
N THR A 393 18.95 -3.37 -17.11
CA THR A 393 18.82 -3.30 -15.66
C THR A 393 17.88 -2.15 -15.38
N ILE A 394 16.74 -2.47 -14.76
CA ILE A 394 15.79 -1.44 -14.31
C ILE A 394 15.97 -1.30 -12.80
N LYS A 395 16.12 -0.05 -12.38
CA LYS A 395 16.20 0.36 -10.99
C LYS A 395 14.95 1.13 -10.67
N TYR A 396 14.23 0.71 -9.63
CA TYR A 396 13.05 1.42 -9.15
C TYR A 396 13.08 1.48 -7.63
N LEU A 397 12.31 2.41 -7.07
CA LEU A 397 12.11 2.50 -5.63
C LEU A 397 11.18 1.37 -5.18
N GLY A 398 11.76 0.40 -4.50
CA GLY A 398 11.03 -0.64 -3.78
C GLY A 398 10.38 -0.07 -2.51
N CYS A 399 9.33 -0.74 -2.04
CA CYS A 399 8.63 -0.38 -0.83
C CYS A 399 8.55 -1.60 0.07
N TYR A 400 9.10 -1.49 1.28
CA TYR A 400 8.85 -2.42 2.37
C TYR A 400 8.00 -1.72 3.44
N SER A 401 6.86 -2.31 3.78
CA SER A 401 5.97 -1.78 4.82
C SER A 401 5.85 -2.73 6.00
N GLN A 402 5.88 -2.16 7.20
CA GLN A 402 5.64 -2.89 8.45
C GLN A 402 4.69 -2.10 9.34
N MET A 403 3.71 -2.79 9.90
CA MET A 403 2.84 -2.25 10.94
C MET A 403 3.50 -2.40 12.31
N ILE A 404 3.51 -1.32 13.08
CA ILE A 404 4.08 -1.28 14.43
C ILE A 404 3.03 -0.72 15.39
N GLU A 405 2.70 -1.47 16.44
CA GLU A 405 1.67 -1.09 17.41
C GLU A 405 2.29 -0.56 18.72
N ASP A 406 1.56 0.31 19.42
CA ASP A 406 1.85 0.76 20.79
C ASP A 406 3.21 1.48 20.99
N GLN A 407 3.78 2.02 19.91
CA GLN A 407 5.05 2.75 19.93
C GLN A 407 4.92 4.27 20.05
N ALA A 408 3.71 4.82 20.03
CA ALA A 408 3.49 6.24 20.27
C ALA A 408 2.47 6.50 21.38
N GLY A 409 2.56 7.69 21.97
CA GLY A 409 1.91 8.05 23.24
C GLY A 409 0.38 7.92 23.23
N ILE A 410 -0.19 7.80 24.43
CA ILE A 410 -1.64 7.77 24.63
C ILE A 410 -2.13 9.21 24.64
N GLY A 411 -2.96 9.59 23.66
CA GLY A 411 -3.55 10.93 23.60
C GLY A 411 -4.29 11.30 24.90
N MET A 412 -4.04 12.52 25.39
CA MET A 412 -4.73 13.28 26.46
C MET A 412 -4.37 13.11 27.94
N ILE A 413 -3.81 12.01 28.49
CA ILE A 413 -3.79 11.90 29.98
C ILE A 413 -2.47 11.47 30.64
N THR A 414 -1.60 10.63 30.09
CA THR A 414 -0.30 10.33 30.75
C THR A 414 0.61 9.48 29.87
N SER A 415 1.90 9.83 29.86
CA SER A 415 3.01 9.22 29.11
C SER A 415 3.04 9.47 27.59
N ASN A 416 3.75 10.53 27.22
CA ASN A 416 4.45 10.60 25.94
C ASN A 416 5.46 9.44 25.90
N LYS A 417 5.56 8.74 24.76
CA LYS A 417 6.61 7.74 24.53
C LYS A 417 7.56 8.25 23.44
N THR A 418 8.85 8.14 23.71
CA THR A 418 9.90 8.28 22.68
C THR A 418 9.67 7.22 21.61
N PHE A 419 9.69 7.64 20.34
CA PHE A 419 9.57 6.74 19.21
C PHE A 419 10.95 6.58 18.56
N SER A 420 11.48 5.35 18.62
CA SER A 420 12.73 4.98 17.93
C SER A 420 12.48 3.71 17.14
N VAL A 421 12.74 3.77 15.83
CA VAL A 421 12.68 2.60 14.96
C VAL A 421 14.05 2.32 14.37
N GLN A 422 14.44 1.05 14.48
CA GLN A 422 15.61 0.50 13.81
C GLN A 422 15.15 -0.17 12.51
N VAL A 423 15.60 0.35 11.37
CA VAL A 423 15.40 -0.35 10.11
C VAL A 423 16.36 -1.54 10.05
N ALA A 424 15.83 -2.72 9.69
CA ALA A 424 16.62 -3.94 9.61
C ALA A 424 17.81 -3.78 8.64
N SER A 425 18.99 -4.26 9.04
CA SER A 425 20.24 -4.14 8.26
C SER A 425 20.26 -4.93 6.95
N SER A 426 19.23 -5.75 6.70
CA SER A 426 19.02 -6.48 5.45
C SER A 426 18.67 -5.56 4.28
N HIS A 427 18.03 -4.41 4.56
CA HIS A 427 17.69 -3.42 3.53
C HIS A 427 18.94 -2.62 3.16
N LYS A 428 19.23 -2.54 1.86
CA LYS A 428 20.38 -1.83 1.31
C LYS A 428 19.91 -0.52 0.67
N ASN A 429 20.76 0.50 0.66
CA ASN A 429 20.51 1.74 -0.07
C ASN A 429 19.13 2.39 0.24
N VAL A 430 18.77 2.40 1.52
CA VAL A 430 17.48 2.96 1.97
C VAL A 430 17.46 4.47 1.74
N LYS A 431 16.49 4.98 0.98
CA LYS A 431 16.37 6.40 0.65
C LYS A 431 15.51 7.17 1.62
N TYR A 432 14.32 6.68 1.93
CA TYR A 432 13.38 7.37 2.79
C TYR A 432 12.71 6.39 3.73
N VAL A 433 12.30 6.89 4.89
CA VAL A 433 11.36 6.20 5.77
C VAL A 433 10.19 7.12 6.04
N TRP A 434 9.01 6.55 5.90
CA TRP A 434 7.75 7.21 6.17
C TRP A 434 7.08 6.57 7.35
N VAL A 435 6.50 7.39 8.21
CA VAL A 435 5.71 6.96 9.36
C VAL A 435 4.31 7.52 9.22
N ILE A 436 3.33 6.62 9.07
CA ILE A 436 1.92 6.96 8.88
C ILE A 436 1.13 6.56 10.13
N PRO A 437 0.59 7.52 10.91
CA PRO A 437 -0.14 7.22 12.15
C PRO A 437 -1.62 6.92 11.90
N PHE A 438 -2.10 5.83 12.49
CA PHE A 438 -3.51 5.46 12.58
C PHE A 438 -3.93 5.16 14.02
N ALA A 439 -5.23 5.21 14.26
CA ALA A 439 -5.80 4.89 15.56
C ALA A 439 -5.75 3.40 15.86
N ASN A 440 -5.23 3.06 17.04
CA ASN A 440 -5.41 1.74 17.64
C ASN A 440 -6.79 1.69 18.31
N THR A 441 -7.64 0.79 17.83
CA THR A 441 -9.03 0.66 18.31
C THR A 441 -9.17 -0.24 19.53
N LYS A 442 -8.09 -0.85 20.03
CA LYS A 442 -8.08 -1.85 21.13
C LYS A 442 -8.54 -1.31 22.49
N SER A 443 -8.63 0.01 22.67
CA SER A 443 -9.10 0.65 23.91
C SER A 443 -9.58 2.08 23.63
N GLY A 444 -10.45 2.64 24.48
CA GLY A 444 -10.87 4.05 24.38
C GLY A 444 -12.20 4.26 23.63
N ASN A 445 -12.29 5.33 22.83
CA ASN A 445 -13.52 5.81 22.16
C ASN A 445 -14.19 4.82 21.17
N TYR A 446 -13.56 3.69 20.86
CA TYR A 446 -14.04 2.69 19.90
C TYR A 446 -14.85 1.58 20.59
N ALA A 447 -15.76 1.94 21.50
CA ALA A 447 -16.42 1.03 22.43
C ALA A 447 -17.20 -0.15 21.79
N THR A 448 -17.60 -0.04 20.52
CA THR A 448 -18.39 -1.06 19.80
C THR A 448 -17.58 -1.89 18.79
N ALA A 449 -16.46 -1.38 18.28
CA ALA A 449 -15.62 -2.04 17.27
C ALA A 449 -14.15 -2.12 17.72
N ILE A 450 -13.93 -2.65 18.92
CA ILE A 450 -12.66 -2.60 19.67
C ILE A 450 -11.49 -3.29 18.93
N THR A 451 -11.75 -4.06 17.88
CA THR A 451 -10.73 -4.81 17.13
C THR A 451 -10.61 -4.42 15.65
N THR A 452 -11.41 -3.45 15.17
CA THR A 452 -11.38 -3.05 13.75
C THR A 452 -10.41 -1.89 13.53
N PRO A 453 -9.29 -2.05 12.81
CA PRO A 453 -8.36 -0.95 12.53
C PRO A 453 -9.06 0.24 11.85
N GLN A 454 -8.57 1.46 12.08
CA GLN A 454 -9.17 2.68 11.51
C GLN A 454 -9.40 2.60 9.99
N TYR A 455 -8.42 2.07 9.24
CA TYR A 455 -8.51 1.94 7.77
C TYR A 455 -9.51 0.88 7.29
N ALA A 456 -9.89 -0.07 8.15
CA ALA A 456 -10.92 -1.06 7.89
C ALA A 456 -12.34 -0.55 8.23
N SER A 457 -12.47 0.66 8.80
CA SER A 457 -13.77 1.24 9.15
C SER A 457 -14.43 1.96 7.96
N PRO A 458 -15.75 1.82 7.76
CA PRO A 458 -16.52 2.61 6.79
C PRO A 458 -16.86 4.02 7.28
N PHE A 459 -16.51 4.39 8.52
CA PHE A 459 -16.75 5.73 9.09
C PHE A 459 -15.54 6.65 9.03
N ASP A 460 -14.41 6.16 8.52
CA ASP A 460 -13.15 6.91 8.47
C ASP A 460 -12.62 7.01 7.03
N SER A 461 -11.93 8.10 6.72
CA SER A 461 -11.27 8.33 5.43
C SER A 461 -9.90 7.68 5.29
N ALA A 462 -9.35 7.09 6.35
CA ALA A 462 -8.19 6.24 6.29
C ALA A 462 -8.40 5.11 5.26
N PRO A 463 -7.40 4.79 4.42
CA PRO A 463 -5.99 5.13 4.57
C PRO A 463 -5.54 6.41 3.83
N TRP A 464 -6.45 7.19 3.25
CA TRP A 464 -6.09 8.46 2.61
C TRP A 464 -5.73 9.55 3.65
N THR A 465 -6.42 9.53 4.78
CA THR A 465 -6.14 10.37 5.94
C THR A 465 -5.47 9.57 7.04
N CYS A 466 -4.65 10.23 7.84
CA CYS A 466 -4.05 9.72 9.05
C CYS A 466 -4.88 10.14 10.27
N GLN A 467 -4.58 9.61 11.46
CA GLN A 467 -5.22 10.10 12.68
C GLN A 467 -4.81 11.57 12.96
N PRO A 468 -5.76 12.52 13.02
CA PRO A 468 -5.45 13.90 13.34
C PRO A 468 -5.02 14.05 14.81
N GLY A 469 -4.06 14.94 15.08
CA GLY A 469 -3.62 15.25 16.44
C GLY A 469 -2.67 14.24 17.09
N SER A 470 -2.19 13.22 16.36
CA SER A 470 -1.12 12.35 16.85
C SER A 470 0.19 13.14 17.01
N SER A 471 0.51 13.55 18.24
CA SER A 471 1.79 14.22 18.53
C SER A 471 2.85 13.19 18.91
N ILE A 472 3.72 12.85 17.96
CA ILE A 472 4.95 12.11 18.25
C ILE A 472 6.00 13.17 18.63
N ARG A 473 6.35 13.22 19.91
CA ARG A 473 7.50 13.98 20.42
C ARG A 473 8.70 13.06 20.43
N ASP A 474 9.89 13.64 20.33
CA ASP A 474 11.14 12.91 20.38
C ASP A 474 11.28 11.87 19.26
N PHE A 475 11.03 12.29 18.01
CA PHE A 475 11.18 11.47 16.83
C PHE A 475 12.67 11.24 16.52
N GLN A 476 13.08 9.97 16.52
CA GLN A 476 14.41 9.56 16.09
C GLN A 476 14.30 8.28 15.27
N VAL A 477 15.11 8.16 14.23
CA VAL A 477 15.19 6.93 13.43
C VAL A 477 16.65 6.59 13.19
N GLN A 478 16.96 5.30 13.21
CA GLN A 478 18.33 4.81 13.08
C GLN A 478 18.43 3.70 12.03
N VAL A 479 19.55 3.69 11.32
CA VAL A 479 19.98 2.59 10.43
C VAL A 479 21.40 2.20 10.81
N GLY A 480 21.63 0.92 11.12
CA GLY A 480 22.96 0.40 11.42
C GLY A 480 23.67 1.15 12.56
N ASN A 481 22.92 1.47 13.64
CA ASN A 481 23.36 2.26 14.80
C ASN A 481 23.79 3.70 14.51
N LYS A 482 23.48 4.23 13.32
CA LYS A 482 23.65 5.66 13.00
C LYS A 482 22.29 6.35 13.13
N ASN A 483 22.26 7.46 13.87
CA ASN A 483 21.10 8.34 13.90
C ASN A 483 20.96 9.08 12.55
N VAL A 484 19.73 9.18 12.05
CA VAL A 484 19.42 10.03 10.88
C VAL A 484 19.44 11.50 11.26
N PHE A 485 18.91 11.82 12.44
CA PHE A 485 18.93 13.15 13.01
C PHE A 485 20.00 13.22 14.08
N GLN A 486 20.82 14.28 14.08
CA GLN A 486 21.86 14.46 15.09
C GLN A 486 21.25 14.52 16.49
N ASP A 487 20.19 15.31 16.63
CA ASP A 487 19.41 15.45 17.86
C ASP A 487 18.00 14.90 17.66
N VAL A 488 17.35 14.62 18.78
CA VAL A 488 15.98 14.10 18.80
C VAL A 488 15.01 15.26 18.59
N HIS A 489 14.18 15.20 17.53
CA HIS A 489 13.31 16.32 17.16
C HIS A 489 11.89 16.17 17.69
N SER A 490 11.32 17.26 18.21
CA SER A 490 9.85 17.42 18.25
C SER A 490 9.38 17.75 16.84
N TYR A 491 8.92 16.74 16.10
CA TYR A 491 8.70 16.83 14.66
C TYR A 491 7.57 17.84 14.32
N ASP A 492 7.98 19.00 13.82
CA ASP A 492 7.13 20.12 13.46
C ASP A 492 6.97 20.25 11.93
N TRP A 493 6.21 21.26 11.49
CA TRP A 493 5.95 21.46 10.07
C TRP A 493 7.24 21.82 9.31
N MET A 494 8.16 22.58 9.91
CA MET A 494 9.39 22.99 9.24
C MET A 494 10.30 21.77 9.01
N THR A 495 10.47 20.93 10.03
CA THR A 495 11.20 19.66 9.91
C THR A 495 10.56 18.75 8.86
N PHE A 496 9.23 18.67 8.83
CA PHE A 496 8.52 17.93 7.78
C PHE A 496 8.82 18.50 6.40
N TYR A 497 8.70 19.82 6.21
CA TYR A 497 8.90 20.47 4.93
C TYR A 497 10.33 20.29 4.40
N ASP A 498 11.33 20.41 5.27
CA ASP A 498 12.74 20.21 4.90
C ASP A 498 13.04 18.77 4.47
N GLU A 499 12.40 17.79 5.10
CA GLU A 499 12.56 16.38 4.74
C GLU A 499 11.73 16.00 3.51
N PHE A 500 10.51 16.50 3.41
CA PHE A 500 9.56 16.23 2.33
C PHE A 500 9.95 16.94 1.02
N SER A 501 10.53 18.14 1.07
CA SER A 501 10.99 18.86 -0.13
C SER A 501 12.10 18.12 -0.91
N LYS A 502 12.85 17.25 -0.23
CA LYS A 502 13.88 16.37 -0.82
C LYS A 502 13.29 15.12 -1.49
N ILE A 503 12.01 14.85 -1.26
CA ILE A 503 11.30 13.70 -1.81
C ILE A 503 10.69 14.09 -3.14
N GLY A 504 11.03 13.34 -4.18
CA GLY A 504 10.56 13.66 -5.52
C GLY A 504 11.01 15.04 -5.97
N ALA A 505 12.16 15.53 -5.48
CA ALA A 505 12.78 16.76 -5.92
C ALA A 505 12.91 16.73 -7.45
N VAL A 506 11.94 17.36 -8.10
CA VAL A 506 11.87 17.76 -9.50
C VAL A 506 12.67 16.84 -10.43
N ASN A 507 12.03 15.72 -10.81
CA ASN A 507 12.31 14.99 -12.04
C ASN A 507 13.77 14.59 -12.31
N GLY A 508 14.63 14.40 -11.31
CA GLY A 508 16.03 14.07 -11.57
C GLY A 508 16.68 15.01 -12.61
N ASP A 509 16.36 16.31 -12.54
CA ASP A 509 16.80 17.36 -13.48
C ASP A 509 16.18 17.33 -14.89
N LEU A 510 15.06 16.62 -15.11
CA LEU A 510 14.43 16.44 -16.44
C LEU A 510 13.05 17.11 -16.63
N SER A 511 12.57 17.91 -15.68
CA SER A 511 11.42 18.81 -15.90
C SER A 511 11.46 20.01 -14.96
N ARG A 512 10.96 21.17 -15.39
CA ARG A 512 11.02 22.46 -14.65
C ARG A 512 9.75 22.77 -13.84
N GLU A 513 8.87 21.81 -13.63
CA GLU A 513 7.65 22.05 -12.85
C GLU A 513 7.97 22.04 -11.35
N ILE A 514 7.65 23.15 -10.66
CA ILE A 514 8.04 23.45 -9.26
C ILE A 514 7.12 22.74 -8.23
N SER A 515 6.11 21.98 -8.66
CA SER A 515 5.12 21.43 -7.73
C SER A 515 5.55 20.08 -7.13
N ASN A 516 6.27 20.12 -6.01
CA ASN A 516 6.36 18.98 -5.09
C ASN A 516 5.08 18.94 -4.22
N GLY A 517 4.46 17.76 -4.12
CA GLY A 517 3.53 17.28 -3.09
C GLY A 517 2.46 18.21 -2.51
N ARG A 518 1.19 17.79 -2.62
CA ARG A 518 -0.03 18.57 -2.30
C ARG A 518 -0.32 18.82 -0.81
N ILE A 519 0.62 18.57 0.08
CA ILE A 519 0.40 18.68 1.53
C ILE A 519 0.78 20.10 1.95
N GLY A 520 -0.23 20.91 2.29
CA GLY A 520 -0.03 22.19 2.98
C GLY A 520 0.02 22.00 4.50
N ILE A 521 0.46 23.03 5.22
CA ILE A 521 0.52 23.02 6.69
C ILE A 521 -0.83 22.66 7.34
N ASP A 522 -1.92 23.18 6.79
CA ASP A 522 -3.29 22.93 7.24
C ASP A 522 -3.66 21.46 7.09
N LYS A 523 -3.38 20.86 5.93
CA LYS A 523 -3.64 19.45 5.64
C LYS A 523 -2.76 18.54 6.48
N TRP A 524 -1.50 18.88 6.66
CA TRP A 524 -0.58 18.10 7.47
C TRP A 524 -0.98 18.08 8.96
N GLN A 525 -1.45 19.22 9.48
CA GLN A 525 -1.92 19.30 10.86
C GLN A 525 -3.26 18.57 11.08
N THR A 526 -4.13 18.53 10.07
CA THR A 526 -5.54 18.12 10.26
C THR A 526 -5.95 16.81 9.61
N ALA A 527 -5.24 16.30 8.61
CA ALA A 527 -5.66 15.12 7.85
C ALA A 527 -4.51 14.19 7.42
N GLN A 528 -3.30 14.71 7.24
CA GLN A 528 -2.17 13.99 6.66
C GLN A 528 -0.91 14.16 7.53
N ARG A 529 -1.00 13.78 8.81
CA ARG A 529 0.06 13.89 9.83
C ARG A 529 1.17 12.83 9.63
N ILE A 530 1.78 12.84 8.45
CA ILE A 530 2.83 11.91 8.06
C ILE A 530 4.18 12.44 8.57
N LEU A 531 5.04 11.55 9.05
CA LEU A 531 6.42 11.88 9.42
C LEU A 531 7.37 11.26 8.40
N VAL A 532 8.44 11.98 8.07
CA VAL A 532 9.39 11.61 7.03
C VAL A 532 10.81 11.75 7.53
N ALA A 533 11.65 10.78 7.19
CA ALA A 533 13.09 10.87 7.41
C ALA A 533 13.82 10.44 6.14
N ASP A 534 14.72 11.29 5.65
CA ASP A 534 15.60 11.01 4.53
C ASP A 534 16.87 10.28 5.00
N PHE A 535 17.04 9.06 4.51
CA PHE A 535 18.15 8.15 4.82
C PHE A 535 19.29 8.23 3.82
N SER A 536 19.10 8.94 2.69
CA SER A 536 20.13 9.03 1.65
C SER A 536 21.45 9.60 2.16
N ARG A 537 21.39 10.42 3.22
CA ARG A 537 22.57 10.98 3.93
C ARG A 537 23.38 9.97 4.76
N ILE A 538 22.81 8.83 5.13
CA ILE A 538 23.49 7.81 5.96
C ILE A 538 23.60 6.44 5.32
N SER A 539 22.77 6.13 4.32
CA SER A 539 22.77 4.85 3.61
C SER A 539 23.85 4.78 2.54
N GLU A 540 24.58 3.66 2.47
CA GLU A 540 25.54 3.38 1.39
C GLU A 540 24.92 2.46 0.32
N VAL A 541 25.33 2.63 -0.94
CA VAL A 541 24.69 2.03 -2.12
C VAL A 541 24.86 0.51 -2.19
N ASP A 542 26.02 -0.03 -1.79
CA ASP A 542 26.35 -1.46 -2.00
C ASP A 542 26.69 -2.22 -0.70
N VAL A 543 26.65 -1.55 0.45
CA VAL A 543 27.10 -2.11 1.72
C VAL A 543 25.89 -2.44 2.60
N PRO A 544 25.66 -3.73 2.94
CA PRO A 544 24.78 -4.08 4.05
C PRO A 544 25.27 -3.35 5.31
N GLN A 545 24.39 -2.59 5.97
CA GLN A 545 24.81 -1.64 7.00
C GLN A 545 25.40 -2.29 8.27
N SER A 546 25.32 -3.62 8.37
CA SER A 546 25.97 -4.48 9.36
C SER A 546 27.31 -5.05 8.87
N ILE A 547 28.25 -4.22 8.45
CA ILE A 547 29.66 -4.64 8.38
C ILE A 547 30.28 -4.45 9.76
N LYS A 548 30.75 -5.56 10.37
CA LYS A 548 31.34 -5.61 11.73
C LYS A 548 32.60 -4.76 11.86
N HIS A 549 33.37 -4.62 10.79
CA HIS A 549 34.63 -3.88 10.76
C HIS A 549 34.54 -2.74 9.74
N LYS A 550 34.28 -1.51 10.20
CA LYS A 550 34.24 -0.29 9.35
C LYS A 550 35.58 0.47 9.42
N SER A 551 35.95 1.13 8.33
CA SER A 551 37.14 1.99 8.21
C SER A 551 38.48 1.32 8.52
N LYS A 552 38.56 0.00 8.36
CA LYS A 552 39.80 -0.78 8.46
C LYS A 552 40.15 -1.38 7.12
N THR A 553 41.43 -1.44 6.81
CA THR A 553 41.87 -2.13 5.59
C THR A 553 41.59 -3.64 5.72
N ILE A 554 41.35 -4.34 4.62
CA ILE A 554 41.14 -5.80 4.66
C ILE A 554 42.33 -6.54 5.31
N ARG A 555 43.53 -5.95 5.26
CA ARG A 555 44.74 -6.45 5.94
C ARG A 555 44.63 -6.36 7.46
N GLU A 556 44.22 -5.21 8.00
CA GLU A 556 43.97 -5.02 9.43
C GLU A 556 42.84 -5.92 9.94
N VAL A 557 41.79 -6.11 9.13
CA VAL A 557 40.69 -7.02 9.47
C VAL A 557 41.17 -8.48 9.48
N TYR A 558 42.03 -8.88 8.54
CA TYR A 558 42.64 -10.22 8.56
C TYR A 558 43.50 -10.46 9.80
N GLU A 559 44.24 -9.45 10.27
CA GLU A 559 45.08 -9.57 11.47
C GLU A 559 44.26 -9.71 12.76
N THR A 560 43.12 -9.03 12.82
CA THR A 560 42.26 -8.96 14.02
C THR A 560 41.15 -10.00 14.06
N ASP A 561 40.55 -10.33 12.91
CA ASP A 561 39.43 -11.28 12.78
C ASP A 561 39.51 -12.08 11.45
N PRO A 562 40.45 -13.05 11.36
CA PRO A 562 40.62 -13.87 10.16
C PRO A 562 39.36 -14.66 9.78
N GLY A 563 38.53 -15.01 10.77
CA GLY A 563 37.29 -15.74 10.57
C GLY A 563 36.24 -14.90 9.82
N TYR A 564 36.18 -13.60 10.10
CA TYR A 564 35.33 -12.67 9.35
C TYR A 564 35.76 -12.56 7.88
N CYS A 565 37.06 -12.47 7.60
CA CYS A 565 37.58 -12.44 6.22
C CYS A 565 37.26 -13.73 5.44
N ARG A 566 37.31 -14.88 6.11
CA ARG A 566 36.92 -16.18 5.53
C ARG A 566 35.41 -16.24 5.24
N TRP A 567 34.57 -15.79 6.18
CA TRP A 567 33.13 -15.67 5.93
C TRP A 567 32.83 -14.75 4.75
N LEU A 568 33.53 -13.61 4.67
CA LEU A 568 33.35 -12.61 3.61
C LEU A 568 33.69 -13.17 2.22
N MET A 569 34.74 -13.99 2.11
CA MET A 569 35.09 -14.69 0.87
C MET A 569 34.01 -15.68 0.40
N ASN A 570 33.32 -16.34 1.34
CA ASN A 570 32.28 -17.32 1.02
C ASN A 570 30.93 -16.68 0.64
N GLN A 571 30.75 -15.37 0.82
CA GLN A 571 29.54 -14.67 0.42
C GLN A 571 29.54 -14.36 -1.09
N LYS A 572 28.89 -15.21 -1.88
CA LYS A 572 28.72 -15.01 -3.32
C LYS A 572 28.04 -13.65 -3.59
N GLY A 573 28.71 -12.78 -4.34
CA GLY A 573 28.19 -11.48 -4.78
C GLY A 573 28.50 -10.28 -3.88
N LEU A 574 29.17 -10.46 -2.73
CA LEU A 574 29.59 -9.37 -1.83
C LEU A 574 31.00 -8.86 -2.13
N VAL A 575 31.87 -9.72 -2.66
CA VAL A 575 33.24 -9.36 -3.10
C VAL A 575 33.40 -9.86 -4.53
N GLY A 576 33.69 -8.95 -5.46
CA GLY A 576 34.00 -9.33 -6.85
C GLY A 576 35.32 -10.10 -6.90
N TYR A 577 35.37 -11.20 -7.66
CA TYR A 577 36.56 -12.05 -7.78
C TYR A 577 37.79 -11.26 -8.27
N ASP A 578 37.58 -10.28 -9.16
CA ASP A 578 38.64 -9.45 -9.74
C ASP A 578 39.05 -8.24 -8.88
N SER A 579 38.32 -7.97 -7.79
CA SER A 579 38.64 -6.87 -6.87
C SER A 579 39.92 -7.13 -6.10
N ASP A 580 40.63 -6.07 -5.69
CA ASP A 580 41.85 -6.20 -4.88
C ASP A 580 41.60 -6.93 -3.55
N ILE A 581 40.41 -6.77 -2.99
CA ILE A 581 39.92 -7.51 -1.81
C ILE A 581 39.76 -8.99 -2.14
N GLY A 582 39.12 -9.31 -3.27
CA GLY A 582 38.94 -10.69 -3.75
C GLY A 582 40.27 -11.40 -3.99
N LYS A 583 41.23 -10.74 -4.65
CA LYS A 583 42.58 -11.27 -4.88
C LYS A 583 43.35 -11.48 -3.58
N PHE A 584 43.26 -10.55 -2.63
CA PHE A 584 43.88 -10.70 -1.30
C PHE A 584 43.29 -11.87 -0.51
N LEU A 585 41.97 -12.02 -0.51
CA LEU A 585 41.31 -13.14 0.18
C LEU A 585 41.61 -14.47 -0.51
N ALA A 586 41.61 -14.53 -1.83
CA ALA A 586 42.00 -15.72 -2.60
C ALA A 586 43.47 -16.10 -2.36
N GLN A 587 44.37 -15.13 -2.21
CA GLN A 587 45.77 -15.41 -1.85
C GLN A 587 45.90 -16.02 -0.44
N LYS A 588 45.05 -15.62 0.52
CA LYS A 588 45.11 -16.07 1.91
C LYS A 588 44.34 -17.38 2.16
N PHE A 589 43.22 -17.59 1.47
CA PHE A 589 42.30 -18.70 1.69
C PHE A 589 42.02 -19.54 0.43
N GLY A 590 42.82 -19.40 -0.64
CA GLY A 590 42.60 -20.12 -1.91
C GLY A 590 42.66 -21.65 -1.81
N ASN A 591 43.35 -22.18 -0.78
CA ASN A 591 43.47 -23.61 -0.48
C ASN A 591 42.68 -24.01 0.77
N ASP A 592 41.63 -23.24 1.10
CA ASP A 592 40.83 -23.47 2.29
C ASP A 592 39.90 -24.68 2.12
N ASP A 593 39.95 -25.62 3.08
CA ASP A 593 39.27 -26.91 3.04
C ASP A 593 37.87 -26.91 3.71
N GLY A 594 37.42 -25.73 4.13
CA GLY A 594 36.12 -25.53 4.78
C GLY A 594 36.05 -25.96 6.26
N SER A 595 37.09 -26.58 6.82
CA SER A 595 37.13 -26.99 8.24
C SER A 595 37.53 -25.83 9.17
N PHE A 596 37.19 -25.88 10.46
CA PHE A 596 37.39 -24.77 11.38
C PHE A 596 38.82 -24.20 11.35
N LEU A 597 38.95 -22.87 11.31
CA LEU A 597 40.23 -22.17 11.22
C LEU A 597 40.72 -21.80 12.62
N MET A 598 41.93 -22.21 12.97
CA MET A 598 42.54 -21.82 14.24
C MET A 598 42.89 -20.33 14.23
N THR A 599 42.31 -19.56 15.16
CA THR A 599 42.58 -18.12 15.31
C THR A 599 43.59 -17.81 16.41
N TRP A 600 44.09 -18.84 17.11
CA TRP A 600 45.04 -18.75 18.22
C TRP A 600 45.90 -20.03 18.31
N GLY A 601 46.93 -20.02 19.17
CA GLY A 601 47.80 -21.18 19.42
C GLY A 601 48.90 -21.40 18.37
N LYS A 602 49.61 -22.54 18.48
CA LYS A 602 50.78 -22.90 17.66
C LYS A 602 50.47 -22.94 16.17
N TYR A 603 49.26 -23.37 15.80
CA TYR A 603 48.82 -23.50 14.41
C TYR A 603 47.82 -22.42 13.98
N LYS A 604 48.01 -21.19 14.47
CA LYS A 604 47.23 -20.02 14.04
C LYS A 604 47.21 -19.91 12.51
N HIS A 605 46.04 -19.62 11.95
CA HIS A 605 45.76 -19.51 10.51
C HIS A 605 45.81 -20.83 9.72
N LYS A 606 45.88 -21.98 10.39
CA LYS A 606 45.67 -23.29 9.76
C LYS A 606 44.30 -23.85 10.10
N THR A 607 43.73 -24.63 9.17
CA THR A 607 42.48 -25.35 9.40
C THR A 607 42.73 -26.62 10.22
N ILE A 608 41.71 -27.15 10.89
CA ILE A 608 41.89 -28.36 11.73
C ILE A 608 42.30 -29.56 10.89
N LYS A 609 41.80 -29.72 9.65
CA LYS A 609 42.24 -30.80 8.76
C LYS A 609 43.69 -30.64 8.31
N GLN A 610 44.15 -29.41 8.07
CA GLN A 610 45.58 -29.15 7.84
C GLN A 610 46.43 -29.46 9.06
N ILE A 611 45.91 -29.22 10.27
CA ILE A 611 46.59 -29.56 11.53
C ILE A 611 46.64 -31.08 11.70
N GLN A 612 45.56 -31.80 11.39
CA GLN A 612 45.52 -33.27 11.42
C GLN A 612 46.62 -33.88 10.54
N ALA A 613 46.84 -33.32 9.35
CA ALA A 613 47.88 -33.78 8.43
C ALA A 613 49.31 -33.48 8.90
N ILE A 614 49.49 -32.60 9.88
CA ILE A 614 50.81 -32.12 10.36
C ILE A 614 51.14 -32.66 11.75
N ASP A 615 50.16 -32.68 12.66
CA ASP A 615 50.36 -32.95 14.09
C ASP A 615 49.05 -33.43 14.74
N THR A 616 48.78 -34.73 14.63
CA THR A 616 47.62 -35.39 15.23
C THR A 616 47.61 -35.28 16.76
N ASN A 617 48.78 -35.30 17.39
CA ASN A 617 48.92 -35.19 18.86
C ASN A 617 48.40 -33.84 19.38
N TYR A 618 48.50 -32.78 18.58
CA TYR A 618 47.95 -31.48 18.93
C TYR A 618 46.41 -31.48 18.96
N LEU A 619 45.76 -32.29 18.13
CA LEU A 619 44.30 -32.44 18.12
C LEU A 619 43.79 -33.21 19.35
N GLU A 620 44.53 -34.23 19.78
CA GLU A 620 44.23 -34.95 21.03
C GLU A 620 44.34 -34.04 22.26
N TRP A 621 45.36 -33.17 22.27
CA TRP A 621 45.49 -32.12 23.30
C TRP A 621 44.35 -31.10 23.23
N LEU A 622 43.99 -30.61 22.04
CA LEU A 622 42.87 -29.68 21.83
C LEU A 622 41.54 -30.27 22.33
N SER A 623 41.29 -31.56 22.06
CA SER A 623 40.10 -32.28 22.52
C SER A 623 40.05 -32.40 24.05
N SER A 624 41.21 -32.53 24.69
CA SER A 624 41.31 -32.70 26.14
C SER A 624 41.32 -31.37 26.92
N ASN A 625 41.63 -30.26 26.27
CA ASN A 625 41.78 -28.93 26.88
C ASN A 625 40.45 -28.38 27.45
N GLU A 626 40.48 -27.92 28.71
CA GLU A 626 39.32 -27.42 29.44
C GLU A 626 38.72 -26.14 28.84
N PHE A 627 39.55 -25.27 28.27
CA PHE A 627 39.09 -24.06 27.58
C PHE A 627 38.28 -24.40 26.32
N VAL A 628 38.71 -25.40 25.55
CA VAL A 628 38.02 -25.83 24.33
C VAL A 628 36.69 -26.50 24.68
N LYS A 629 36.68 -27.34 25.72
CA LYS A 629 35.47 -28.01 26.23
C LYS A 629 34.40 -27.03 26.71
N THR A 630 34.79 -25.94 27.36
CA THR A 630 33.84 -25.02 28.03
C THR A 630 33.44 -23.82 27.18
N LYS A 631 34.35 -23.29 26.36
CA LYS A 631 34.14 -22.02 25.62
C LYS A 631 33.98 -22.19 24.12
N MET A 632 34.35 -23.34 23.54
CA MET A 632 34.43 -23.51 22.08
C MET A 632 33.75 -24.81 21.59
N PRO A 633 32.42 -24.92 21.72
CA PRO A 633 31.68 -26.15 21.42
C PRO A 633 31.81 -26.60 19.95
N LYS A 634 31.81 -25.68 18.99
CA LYS A 634 31.95 -26.00 17.55
C LYS A 634 33.32 -26.61 17.21
N LEU A 635 34.38 -26.03 17.76
CA LEU A 635 35.76 -26.53 17.61
C LEU A 635 35.87 -27.94 18.21
N LYS A 636 35.29 -28.16 19.39
CA LYS A 636 35.31 -29.47 20.05
C LYS A 636 34.64 -30.56 19.21
N THR A 637 33.45 -30.28 18.67
CA THR A 637 32.73 -31.24 17.83
C THR A 637 33.53 -31.63 16.59
N GLU A 638 34.09 -30.65 15.86
CA GLU A 638 34.88 -30.94 14.65
C GLU A 638 36.19 -31.70 14.96
N VAL A 639 36.88 -31.36 16.06
CA VAL A 639 38.08 -32.11 16.49
C VAL A 639 37.73 -33.55 16.87
N ASP A 640 36.63 -33.77 17.59
CA ASP A 640 36.21 -35.11 18.00
C ASP A 640 35.73 -35.98 16.83
N GLU A 641 35.13 -35.37 15.81
CA GLU A 641 34.79 -36.07 14.57
C GLU A 641 36.05 -36.48 13.80
N LEU A 642 37.05 -35.60 13.72
CA LEU A 642 38.31 -35.87 13.02
C LEU A 642 39.22 -36.87 13.76
N LEU A 643 39.10 -37.02 15.08
CA LEU A 643 39.81 -38.05 15.84
C LEU A 643 39.13 -39.42 15.79
N LYS A 644 37.85 -39.50 15.36
CA LYS A 644 37.11 -40.76 15.17
C LYS A 644 37.32 -41.35 13.78
N SER A 645 37.70 -40.53 12.79
CA SER A 645 38.08 -40.92 11.43
C SER A 645 39.55 -41.28 11.36
#